data_AF-A0A1M5XLM1-F1
#
_entry.id   AF-A0A1M5XLM1-F1
#
_cell.length_a   1.000
_cell.length_b   1.000
_cell.length_c   1.000
_cell.angle_alpha   90.00
_cell.angle_beta   90.00
_cell.angle_gamma   90.00
#
_symmetry.space_group_name_H-M   'P 1'
#
loop_
_entity.id
_entity.type
_entity.pdbx_description
1 polymer ?
#
loop_
_entity_poly.entity_id
_entity_poly.type
_entity_poly.pdbx_seq_one_letter_code
_entity_poly.pdbx_strand_id
1 'polypeptide(L)'
;MKIVLAKNAGFCFGVKRAVDKATETLMNSNESIYSLGPLVHNKQVVEKFNRQGLKVIENPDEIKLGRVIIRAHGVPYGTYEKLSKNNIDIIDCTCPYVKRIHDKVKEYLQKGYKIVIIGDKNHPEVIGVNGWCNNEGIVINDEKEAETLPHLDKICIVSQTTNRQEKFKALSEIISKKADDVKIYNTICNATYLRQESCKELAKTVEAMIVIGGYHSSNTNKLVEISKKYCNDVFHIETLNDLPIDNMPKFQTIGITAGASTPDWIIKEVIDKMENMNNEEMIKAIEESLVRLHRGDIVKGKVIALNNDEVMVNLGYKSDGIIPKEELSNDPSVSPQDLYKEGEEIEVYVISLDDGEGNVLLSTKILEAIKGWDELEQLYNKKDKVSCKVVDVVKGGVIAIVKGLNGFIPASLISMNYVEDLNVFKDKSFDVKIIDFDRSKKRIILSRKELEKEEIEKKQNEVWNNLEIGEMIDGKVMRITDFGAFVDIGGIDGLIHISDMSWNRIKHPSEVVHEGENVKVQILNFDRKKGRVSLGLKQTMPEPWEVFVKEYKVGDIAEGTVVNMLDFGAFIRLDVGVDGLVHVSQISNEHVNRPADKLSLGEKVTVKIMDIKEDERKISLSMKEVMEDVAKEDEIATENKEMDVTVGDIIKDK
;
A
#
# COMPACT_ATOMS: atom_id res chain seq x y z
N MET A 1 -20.39 36.75 -0.95
CA MET A 1 -20.09 36.40 -2.36
C MET A 1 -21.38 36.11 -3.14
N LYS A 2 -21.51 36.59 -4.39
CA LYS A 2 -22.64 36.28 -5.28
C LYS A 2 -22.24 35.22 -6.29
N ILE A 3 -22.90 34.06 -6.25
CA ILE A 3 -22.65 32.94 -7.17
C ILE A 3 -23.69 32.98 -8.29
N VAL A 4 -23.24 32.90 -9.55
CA VAL A 4 -24.13 32.92 -10.72
C VAL A 4 -23.84 31.70 -11.59
N LEU A 5 -24.82 30.81 -11.73
CA LEU A 5 -24.73 29.64 -12.60
C LEU A 5 -25.11 30.00 -14.04
N ALA A 6 -24.31 29.56 -15.02
CA ALA A 6 -24.65 29.71 -16.44
C ALA A 6 -25.94 28.96 -16.78
N LYS A 7 -26.85 29.62 -17.53
CA LYS A 7 -28.18 29.09 -17.89
C LYS A 7 -28.16 27.69 -18.52
N ASN A 8 -27.11 27.38 -19.26
CA ASN A 8 -26.95 26.11 -19.99
C ASN A 8 -25.84 25.20 -19.42
N ALA A 9 -25.50 25.33 -18.14
CA ALA A 9 -24.51 24.46 -17.48
C ALA A 9 -25.03 23.01 -17.30
N GLY A 10 -24.10 22.05 -17.25
CA GLY A 10 -24.38 20.65 -16.91
C GLY A 10 -24.71 19.76 -18.12
N PHE A 11 -25.37 18.62 -17.85
CA PHE A 11 -25.65 17.63 -18.89
C PHE A 11 -26.45 18.19 -20.05
N CYS A 12 -26.12 17.77 -21.27
CA CYS A 12 -27.00 18.02 -22.40
C CYS A 12 -28.31 17.23 -22.26
N PHE A 13 -29.38 17.69 -22.91
CA PHE A 13 -30.71 17.06 -22.82
C PHE A 13 -30.68 15.55 -23.12
N GLY A 14 -29.91 15.12 -24.14
CA GLY A 14 -29.79 13.71 -24.50
C GLY A 14 -29.09 12.87 -23.43
N VAL A 15 -28.01 13.41 -22.83
CA VAL A 15 -27.27 12.74 -21.75
C VAL A 15 -28.11 12.68 -20.48
N LYS A 16 -28.76 13.78 -20.09
CA LYS A 16 -29.64 13.84 -18.93
C LYS A 16 -30.73 12.76 -19.00
N ARG A 17 -31.42 12.68 -20.14
CA ARG A 17 -32.43 11.65 -20.37
C ARG A 17 -31.88 10.22 -20.28
N ALA A 18 -30.67 9.98 -20.77
CA ALA A 18 -30.05 8.66 -20.68
C ALA A 18 -29.68 8.28 -19.24
N VAL A 19 -29.14 9.24 -18.48
CA VAL A 19 -28.81 9.07 -17.06
C VAL A 19 -30.07 8.85 -16.23
N ASP A 20 -31.13 9.63 -16.44
CA ASP A 20 -32.39 9.53 -15.71
C ASP A 20 -33.04 8.15 -15.95
N LYS A 21 -33.17 7.74 -17.23
CA LYS A 21 -33.70 6.41 -17.59
C LYS A 21 -32.84 5.26 -17.04
N ALA A 22 -31.51 5.39 -17.09
CA ALA A 22 -30.64 4.37 -16.53
C ALA A 22 -30.83 4.24 -15.01
N THR A 23 -30.98 5.35 -14.32
CA THR A 23 -31.25 5.39 -12.88
C THR A 23 -32.60 4.76 -12.55
N GLU A 24 -33.67 5.12 -13.27
CA GLU A 24 -34.99 4.51 -13.11
C GLU A 24 -34.98 3.00 -13.36
N THR A 25 -34.22 2.56 -14.35
CA THR A 25 -34.09 1.13 -14.69
C THR A 25 -33.39 0.35 -13.58
N LEU A 26 -32.31 0.92 -13.03
CA LEU A 26 -31.54 0.32 -11.93
C LEU A 26 -32.36 0.25 -10.64
N MET A 27 -33.25 1.21 -10.39
CA MET A 27 -34.12 1.19 -9.21
C MET A 27 -35.26 0.16 -9.31
N ASN A 28 -35.73 -0.13 -10.51
CA ASN A 28 -36.93 -0.94 -10.75
C ASN A 28 -36.66 -2.39 -11.16
N SER A 29 -35.40 -2.83 -11.18
CA SER A 29 -35.05 -4.18 -11.66
C SER A 29 -34.05 -4.91 -10.76
N ASN A 30 -34.32 -6.19 -10.50
CA ASN A 30 -33.39 -7.12 -9.85
C ASN A 30 -32.53 -7.91 -10.89
N GLU A 31 -32.63 -7.56 -12.18
CA GLU A 31 -31.92 -8.23 -13.26
C GLU A 31 -30.57 -7.59 -13.54
N SER A 32 -29.67 -8.33 -14.21
CA SER A 32 -28.42 -7.75 -14.70
C SER A 32 -28.69 -6.73 -15.81
N ILE A 33 -28.28 -5.48 -15.59
CA ILE A 33 -28.43 -4.38 -16.55
C ILE A 33 -27.08 -4.09 -17.19
N TYR A 34 -27.08 -4.04 -18.52
CA TYR A 34 -25.89 -3.79 -19.33
C TYR A 34 -26.05 -2.48 -20.10
N SER A 35 -24.94 -1.79 -20.36
CA SER A 35 -24.89 -0.62 -21.24
C SER A 35 -23.94 -0.88 -22.39
N LEU A 36 -24.38 -0.58 -23.62
CA LEU A 36 -23.54 -0.66 -24.82
C LEU A 36 -22.64 0.57 -24.92
N GLY A 37 -21.42 0.43 -24.40
CA GLY A 37 -20.46 1.49 -24.17
C GLY A 37 -20.82 2.39 -22.98
N PRO A 38 -19.93 3.33 -22.62
CA PRO A 38 -20.19 4.25 -21.52
C PRO A 38 -21.38 5.16 -21.86
N LEU A 39 -22.34 5.28 -20.92
CA LEU A 39 -23.51 6.17 -21.06
C LEU A 39 -23.10 7.64 -21.22
N VAL A 40 -22.06 8.03 -20.51
CA VAL A 40 -21.47 9.37 -20.50
C VAL A 40 -19.96 9.24 -20.49
N HIS A 41 -19.25 10.09 -21.24
CA HIS A 41 -17.80 10.19 -21.20
C HIS A 41 -17.34 10.98 -19.96
N ASN A 42 -17.69 10.50 -18.77
CA ASN A 42 -17.29 11.04 -17.47
C ASN A 42 -17.00 9.87 -16.52
N LYS A 43 -15.75 9.77 -16.04
CA LYS A 43 -15.28 8.65 -15.21
C LYS A 43 -16.11 8.50 -13.93
N GLN A 44 -16.41 9.61 -13.25
CA GLN A 44 -17.16 9.59 -11.99
C GLN A 44 -18.59 9.07 -12.18
N VAL A 45 -19.22 9.42 -13.30
CA VAL A 45 -20.57 8.92 -13.65
C VAL A 45 -20.53 7.43 -13.94
N VAL A 46 -19.52 6.97 -14.70
CA VAL A 46 -19.34 5.56 -15.03
C VAL A 46 -19.08 4.73 -13.77
N GLU A 47 -18.21 5.18 -12.87
CA GLU A 47 -17.93 4.51 -11.60
C GLU A 47 -19.16 4.42 -10.70
N LYS A 48 -19.95 5.51 -10.61
CA LYS A 48 -21.21 5.54 -9.87
C LYS A 48 -22.17 4.47 -10.37
N PHE A 49 -22.38 4.39 -11.69
CA PHE A 49 -23.26 3.40 -12.28
C PHE A 49 -22.73 1.97 -12.15
N ASN A 50 -21.41 1.77 -12.24
CA ASN A 50 -20.79 0.46 -12.03
C ASN A 50 -21.01 -0.04 -10.59
N ARG A 51 -20.89 0.84 -9.59
CA ARG A 51 -21.22 0.52 -8.18
C ARG A 51 -22.70 0.20 -7.98
N GLN A 52 -23.59 0.78 -8.79
CA GLN A 52 -25.03 0.51 -8.78
C GLN A 52 -25.41 -0.77 -9.56
N GLY A 53 -24.43 -1.47 -10.15
CA GLY A 53 -24.66 -2.75 -10.84
C GLY A 53 -24.80 -2.66 -12.37
N LEU A 54 -24.58 -1.48 -12.99
CA LEU A 54 -24.57 -1.33 -14.44
C LEU A 54 -23.24 -1.80 -15.03
N LYS A 55 -23.27 -2.86 -15.84
CA LYS A 55 -22.07 -3.37 -16.54
C LYS A 55 -21.94 -2.73 -17.92
N VAL A 56 -20.82 -2.07 -18.18
CA VAL A 56 -20.50 -1.53 -19.50
C VAL A 56 -19.86 -2.61 -20.36
N ILE A 57 -20.41 -2.83 -21.54
CA ILE A 57 -19.95 -3.83 -22.53
C ILE A 57 -19.81 -3.17 -23.89
N GLU A 58 -18.88 -3.66 -24.72
CA GLU A 58 -18.70 -3.16 -26.09
C GLU A 58 -19.40 -4.04 -27.12
N ASN A 59 -19.46 -5.35 -26.87
CA ASN A 59 -20.06 -6.32 -27.79
C ASN A 59 -21.45 -6.75 -27.33
N PRO A 60 -22.48 -6.58 -28.18
CA PRO A 60 -23.84 -7.08 -27.90
C PRO A 60 -23.92 -8.60 -27.71
N ASP A 61 -22.95 -9.35 -28.25
CA ASP A 61 -22.95 -10.82 -28.25
C ASP A 61 -22.57 -11.42 -26.88
N GLU A 62 -22.07 -10.60 -25.94
CA GLU A 62 -21.71 -11.03 -24.58
C GLU A 62 -22.95 -11.18 -23.66
N ILE A 63 -24.13 -10.77 -24.13
CA ILE A 63 -25.35 -10.68 -23.33
C ILE A 63 -26.20 -11.92 -23.55
N LYS A 64 -26.32 -12.76 -22.51
CA LYS A 64 -27.16 -13.98 -22.55
C LYS A 64 -28.59 -13.75 -22.04
N LEU A 65 -28.75 -12.93 -21.01
CA LEU A 65 -30.04 -12.61 -20.39
C LEU A 65 -29.93 -11.27 -19.63
N GLY A 66 -30.95 -10.42 -19.68
CA GLY A 66 -31.00 -9.15 -18.96
C GLY A 66 -31.57 -8.00 -19.78
N ARG A 67 -31.33 -6.76 -19.32
CA ARG A 67 -31.74 -5.53 -20.01
C ARG A 67 -30.55 -4.76 -20.53
N VAL A 68 -30.70 -4.11 -21.68
CA VAL A 68 -29.63 -3.37 -22.35
C VAL A 68 -30.03 -1.93 -22.56
N ILE A 69 -29.20 -1.03 -22.05
CA ILE A 69 -29.35 0.40 -22.23
C ILE A 69 -28.52 0.84 -23.44
N ILE A 70 -29.18 1.47 -24.40
CA ILE A 70 -28.54 2.09 -25.55
C ILE A 70 -28.23 3.54 -25.21
N ARG A 71 -26.96 3.93 -25.37
CA ARG A 71 -26.47 5.30 -25.10
C ARG A 71 -27.11 6.37 -26.01
N ALA A 72 -26.95 7.64 -25.62
CA ALA A 72 -27.56 8.79 -26.31
C ALA A 72 -27.17 8.96 -27.79
N HIS A 73 -25.99 8.46 -28.20
CA HIS A 73 -25.50 8.49 -29.59
C HIS A 73 -26.13 7.41 -30.49
N GLY A 74 -26.95 6.52 -29.92
CA GLY A 74 -27.57 5.41 -30.64
C GLY A 74 -26.58 4.29 -31.01
N VAL A 75 -27.12 3.27 -31.67
CA VAL A 75 -26.39 2.12 -32.21
C VAL A 75 -26.88 1.82 -33.64
N PRO A 76 -26.08 1.11 -34.46
CA PRO A 76 -26.49 0.60 -35.76
C PRO A 76 -27.80 -0.20 -35.70
N TYR A 77 -28.59 -0.15 -36.79
CA TYR A 77 -29.86 -0.87 -36.85
C TYR A 77 -29.71 -2.38 -36.64
N GLY A 78 -28.66 -2.99 -37.19
CA GLY A 78 -28.37 -4.43 -36.99
C GLY A 78 -28.17 -4.83 -35.52
N THR A 79 -27.76 -3.91 -34.65
CA THR A 79 -27.65 -4.17 -33.21
C THR A 79 -29.03 -4.32 -32.57
N TYR A 80 -30.01 -3.51 -32.98
CA TYR A 80 -31.40 -3.65 -32.50
C TYR A 80 -31.96 -5.02 -32.88
N GLU A 81 -31.74 -5.46 -34.13
CA GLU A 81 -32.23 -6.76 -34.61
C GLU A 81 -31.61 -7.93 -33.84
N LYS A 82 -30.30 -7.89 -33.58
CA LYS A 82 -29.60 -8.91 -32.77
C LYS A 82 -30.17 -9.00 -31.35
N LEU A 83 -30.33 -7.87 -30.68
CA LEU A 83 -30.86 -7.82 -29.31
C LEU A 83 -32.31 -8.33 -29.26
N SER A 84 -33.12 -7.98 -30.27
CA SER A 84 -34.51 -8.43 -30.37
C SER A 84 -34.60 -9.95 -30.62
N LYS A 85 -33.72 -10.50 -31.46
CA LYS A 85 -33.63 -11.95 -31.73
C LYS A 85 -33.27 -12.76 -30.48
N ASN A 86 -32.45 -12.21 -29.59
CA ASN A 86 -32.05 -12.86 -28.33
C ASN A 86 -33.06 -12.63 -27.19
N ASN A 87 -34.23 -12.05 -27.46
CA ASN A 87 -35.28 -11.74 -26.49
C ASN A 87 -34.79 -10.90 -25.29
N ILE A 88 -33.87 -9.97 -25.56
CA ILE A 88 -33.28 -9.05 -24.58
C ILE A 88 -34.12 -7.77 -24.55
N ASP A 89 -34.46 -7.27 -23.35
CA ASP A 89 -35.21 -6.01 -23.22
C ASP A 89 -34.31 -4.80 -23.51
N ILE A 90 -34.77 -3.92 -24.42
CA ILE A 90 -33.99 -2.80 -24.95
C ILE A 90 -34.52 -1.49 -24.42
N ILE A 91 -33.68 -0.77 -23.67
CA ILE A 91 -33.98 0.56 -23.17
C ILE A 91 -33.27 1.58 -24.03
N ASP A 92 -34.01 2.12 -25.00
CA ASP A 92 -33.49 3.11 -25.93
C ASP A 92 -33.41 4.50 -25.29
N CYS A 93 -32.18 4.95 -25.02
CA CYS A 93 -31.88 6.30 -24.56
C CYS A 93 -31.32 7.21 -25.66
N THR A 94 -31.44 6.82 -26.93
CA THR A 94 -31.01 7.64 -28.07
C THR A 94 -31.64 9.03 -28.01
N CYS A 95 -30.81 10.03 -28.25
CA CYS A 95 -31.23 11.43 -28.25
C CYS A 95 -32.29 11.66 -29.35
N PRO A 96 -33.37 12.42 -29.10
CA PRO A 96 -34.38 12.68 -30.13
C PRO A 96 -33.83 13.36 -31.40
N TYR A 97 -32.76 14.14 -31.28
CA TYR A 97 -32.07 14.71 -32.44
C TYR A 97 -31.44 13.61 -33.30
N VAL A 98 -30.72 12.67 -32.68
CA VAL A 98 -30.11 11.53 -33.38
C VAL A 98 -31.18 10.62 -33.98
N LYS A 99 -32.27 10.36 -33.25
CA LYS A 99 -33.40 9.58 -33.77
C LYS A 99 -34.03 10.21 -35.01
N ARG A 100 -34.18 11.54 -35.05
CA ARG A 100 -34.64 12.26 -36.25
C ARG A 100 -33.67 12.11 -37.42
N ILE A 101 -32.35 12.02 -37.17
CA ILE A 101 -31.37 11.73 -38.23
C ILE A 101 -31.60 10.32 -38.77
N HIS A 102 -31.73 9.33 -37.89
CA HIS A 102 -32.00 7.93 -38.27
C HIS A 102 -33.28 7.81 -39.11
N ASP A 103 -34.38 8.42 -38.66
CA ASP A 103 -35.67 8.39 -39.37
C ASP A 103 -35.56 9.03 -40.76
N LYS A 104 -34.88 10.18 -40.87
CA LYS A 104 -34.65 10.85 -42.17
C LYS A 104 -33.76 10.04 -43.08
N VAL A 105 -32.65 9.52 -42.58
CA VAL A 105 -31.71 8.71 -43.37
C VAL A 105 -32.42 7.48 -43.92
N LYS A 106 -33.25 6.82 -43.12
CA LYS A 106 -34.08 5.69 -43.56
C LYS A 106 -35.11 6.08 -44.62
N GLU A 107 -35.83 7.19 -44.42
CA GLU A 107 -36.82 7.71 -45.37
C GLU A 107 -36.20 8.04 -46.73
N TYR A 108 -35.04 8.72 -46.74
CA TYR A 108 -34.37 9.13 -47.97
C TYR A 108 -33.66 7.98 -48.68
N LEU A 109 -33.16 7.00 -47.93
CA LEU A 109 -32.66 5.75 -48.51
C LEU A 109 -33.77 4.99 -49.25
N GLN A 110 -34.97 4.90 -48.67
CA GLN A 110 -36.14 4.27 -49.32
C GLN A 110 -36.59 5.03 -50.58
N LYS A 111 -36.34 6.34 -50.63
CA LYS A 111 -36.59 7.19 -51.81
C LYS A 111 -35.46 7.12 -52.86
N GLY A 112 -34.42 6.32 -52.63
CA GLY A 112 -33.30 6.11 -53.56
C GLY A 112 -32.21 7.20 -53.50
N TYR A 113 -32.14 8.01 -52.45
CA TYR A 113 -31.06 8.98 -52.27
C TYR A 113 -29.84 8.31 -51.63
N LYS A 114 -28.65 8.66 -52.11
CA LYS A 114 -27.38 8.32 -51.44
C LYS A 114 -27.16 9.26 -50.26
N ILE A 115 -26.76 8.70 -49.12
CA ILE A 115 -26.63 9.45 -47.88
C ILE A 115 -25.18 9.89 -47.71
N VAL A 116 -24.98 11.19 -47.50
CA VAL A 116 -23.69 11.79 -47.22
C VAL A 116 -23.71 12.34 -45.78
N ILE A 117 -22.81 11.86 -44.95
CA ILE A 117 -22.74 12.19 -43.53
C ILE A 117 -21.50 13.06 -43.30
N ILE A 118 -21.71 14.33 -42.96
CA ILE A 118 -20.63 15.25 -42.61
C ILE A 118 -20.27 15.07 -41.13
N GLY A 119 -19.10 14.51 -40.86
CA GLY A 119 -18.61 14.25 -39.51
C GLY A 119 -17.41 13.32 -39.47
N ASP A 120 -17.00 12.95 -38.26
CA ASP A 120 -15.89 12.02 -38.05
C ASP A 120 -16.38 10.57 -38.19
N LYS A 121 -15.73 9.81 -39.09
CA LYS A 121 -16.04 8.38 -39.37
C LYS A 121 -15.93 7.49 -38.13
N ASN A 122 -15.07 7.84 -37.17
CA ASN A 122 -14.88 7.07 -35.95
C ASN A 122 -15.85 7.48 -34.83
N HIS A 123 -16.64 8.53 -35.02
CA HIS A 123 -17.54 9.00 -33.98
C HIS A 123 -18.73 8.03 -33.79
N PRO A 124 -19.07 7.65 -32.54
CA PRO A 124 -20.19 6.74 -32.25
C PRO A 124 -21.52 7.07 -32.93
N GLU A 125 -21.85 8.36 -33.01
CA GLU A 125 -23.08 8.81 -33.67
C GLU A 125 -23.05 8.59 -35.19
N VAL A 126 -21.91 8.83 -35.85
CA VAL A 126 -21.77 8.66 -37.30
C VAL A 126 -21.82 7.18 -37.67
N ILE A 127 -21.20 6.32 -36.85
CA ILE A 127 -21.30 4.86 -36.98
C ILE A 127 -22.76 4.41 -36.81
N GLY A 128 -23.47 4.97 -35.82
CA GLY A 128 -24.90 4.76 -35.63
C GLY A 128 -25.69 5.11 -36.89
N VAL A 129 -25.57 6.34 -37.37
CA VAL A 129 -26.28 6.82 -38.57
C VAL A 129 -25.94 5.99 -39.80
N ASN A 130 -24.66 5.64 -40.01
CA ASN A 130 -24.24 4.82 -41.16
C ASN A 130 -24.83 3.41 -41.10
N GLY A 131 -24.97 2.85 -39.89
CA GLY A 131 -25.64 1.58 -39.66
C GLY A 131 -27.13 1.58 -40.01
N TRP A 132 -27.78 2.75 -40.05
CA TRP A 132 -29.17 2.91 -40.49
C TRP A 132 -29.30 3.10 -42.01
N CYS A 133 -28.19 3.30 -42.72
CA CYS A 133 -28.12 3.28 -44.18
C CYS A 133 -27.37 2.06 -44.73
N ASN A 134 -27.52 0.89 -44.09
CA ASN A 134 -26.90 -0.37 -44.51
C ASN A 134 -25.37 -0.30 -44.68
N ASN A 135 -24.70 0.63 -43.96
CA ASN A 135 -23.28 0.95 -44.10
C ASN A 135 -22.83 1.46 -45.50
N GLU A 136 -23.77 1.90 -46.34
CA GLU A 136 -23.49 2.48 -47.66
C GLU A 136 -23.34 4.02 -47.64
N GLY A 137 -23.44 4.64 -46.46
CA GLY A 137 -23.32 6.09 -46.31
C GLY A 137 -21.89 6.57 -46.55
N ILE A 138 -21.76 7.67 -47.28
CA ILE A 138 -20.46 8.29 -47.54
C ILE A 138 -20.18 9.28 -46.42
N VAL A 139 -19.16 9.00 -45.60
CA VAL A 139 -18.74 9.90 -44.52
C VAL A 139 -17.66 10.84 -45.02
N ILE A 140 -17.83 12.13 -44.76
CA ILE A 140 -16.90 13.19 -45.16
C ILE A 140 -16.55 14.03 -43.94
N ASN A 141 -15.27 14.15 -43.63
CA ASN A 141 -14.81 15.03 -42.57
C ASN A 141 -14.14 16.29 -43.11
N ASP A 142 -13.52 16.27 -44.29
CA ASP A 142 -12.67 17.37 -44.78
C ASP A 142 -12.99 17.80 -46.22
N GLU A 143 -12.59 19.01 -46.59
CA GLU A 143 -12.89 19.60 -47.91
C GLU A 143 -12.31 18.77 -49.06
N LYS A 144 -11.11 18.19 -48.87
CA LYS A 144 -10.48 17.30 -49.85
C LYS A 144 -11.31 16.05 -50.13
N GLU A 145 -11.96 15.50 -49.12
CA GLU A 145 -12.84 14.32 -49.28
C GLU A 145 -14.14 14.69 -49.98
N ALA A 146 -14.66 15.90 -49.75
CA ALA A 146 -15.77 16.43 -50.52
C ALA A 146 -15.37 16.64 -52.00
N GLU A 147 -14.14 17.07 -52.27
CA GLU A 147 -13.60 17.28 -53.61
C GLU A 147 -13.26 15.97 -54.37
N THR A 148 -13.11 14.83 -53.69
CA THR A 148 -12.90 13.54 -54.36
C THR A 148 -14.20 12.77 -54.63
N LEU A 149 -15.35 13.23 -54.13
CA LEU A 149 -16.63 12.58 -54.38
C LEU A 149 -16.95 12.48 -55.88
N PRO A 150 -17.39 11.31 -56.40
CA PRO A 150 -17.94 11.20 -57.76
C PRO A 150 -19.24 12.00 -57.88
N HIS A 151 -19.64 12.32 -59.11
CA HIS A 151 -20.95 12.91 -59.39
C HIS A 151 -22.05 11.89 -59.06
N LEU A 152 -23.08 12.31 -58.32
CA LEU A 152 -24.15 11.44 -57.84
C LEU A 152 -25.52 12.01 -58.20
N ASP A 153 -26.45 11.21 -58.69
CA ASP A 153 -27.75 11.71 -59.16
C ASP A 153 -28.58 12.34 -58.03
N LYS A 154 -28.71 11.63 -56.90
CA LYS A 154 -29.55 12.04 -55.76
C LYS A 154 -28.81 11.88 -54.45
N ILE A 155 -28.64 12.97 -53.72
CA ILE A 155 -27.93 12.96 -52.43
C ILE A 155 -28.74 13.60 -51.30
N CYS A 156 -28.60 13.03 -50.10
CA CYS A 156 -29.13 13.57 -48.86
C CYS A 156 -27.96 13.82 -47.91
N ILE A 157 -27.74 15.10 -47.56
CA ILE A 157 -26.66 15.54 -46.68
C ILE A 157 -27.19 15.69 -45.27
N VAL A 158 -26.59 14.97 -44.33
CA VAL A 158 -26.80 15.09 -42.89
C VAL A 158 -25.47 15.37 -42.19
N SER A 159 -25.50 15.87 -40.97
CA SER A 159 -24.28 16.12 -40.18
C SER A 159 -24.36 15.54 -38.78
N GLN A 160 -23.19 15.19 -38.25
CA GLN A 160 -23.00 14.87 -36.85
C GLN A 160 -23.47 16.04 -35.95
N THR A 161 -24.20 15.74 -34.88
CA THR A 161 -24.83 16.75 -34.01
C THR A 161 -23.83 17.67 -33.32
N THR A 162 -22.58 17.23 -33.14
CA THR A 162 -21.49 17.99 -32.50
C THR A 162 -20.63 18.79 -33.49
N ASN A 163 -20.96 18.78 -34.78
CA ASN A 163 -20.16 19.49 -35.80
C ASN A 163 -20.36 21.02 -35.75
N ARG A 164 -19.44 21.78 -36.35
CA ARG A 164 -19.55 23.25 -36.44
C ARG A 164 -20.42 23.67 -37.62
N GLN A 165 -21.27 24.67 -37.42
CA GLN A 165 -22.15 25.19 -38.48
C GLN A 165 -21.37 25.73 -39.69
N GLU A 166 -20.25 26.42 -39.45
CA GLU A 166 -19.38 26.95 -40.52
C GLU A 166 -18.83 25.83 -41.40
N LYS A 167 -18.28 24.78 -40.76
CA LYS A 167 -17.77 23.59 -41.43
C LYS A 167 -18.86 22.87 -42.24
N PHE A 168 -20.05 22.73 -41.68
CA PHE A 168 -21.18 22.12 -42.38
C PHE A 168 -21.61 22.91 -43.62
N LYS A 169 -21.66 24.24 -43.53
CA LYS A 169 -22.01 25.09 -44.69
C LYS A 169 -20.98 24.95 -45.81
N ALA A 170 -19.70 25.09 -45.49
CA ALA A 170 -18.61 24.98 -46.48
C ALA A 170 -18.64 23.62 -47.20
N LEU A 171 -18.72 22.52 -46.45
CA LEU A 171 -18.77 21.18 -47.04
C LEU A 171 -20.07 20.93 -47.81
N SER A 172 -21.21 21.38 -47.30
CA SER A 172 -22.49 21.23 -48.00
C SER A 172 -22.48 21.96 -49.34
N GLU A 173 -21.86 23.13 -49.44
CA GLU A 173 -21.72 23.88 -50.69
C GLU A 173 -20.86 23.14 -51.73
N ILE A 174 -19.75 22.52 -51.30
CA ILE A 174 -18.88 21.72 -52.18
C ILE A 174 -19.62 20.48 -52.68
N ILE A 175 -20.27 19.75 -51.77
CA ILE A 175 -20.98 18.51 -52.08
C ILE A 175 -22.20 18.79 -52.98
N SER A 176 -22.89 19.91 -52.78
CA SER A 176 -24.07 20.27 -53.57
C SER A 176 -23.75 20.51 -55.05
N LYS A 177 -22.51 20.87 -55.39
CA LYS A 177 -22.08 21.06 -56.79
C LYS A 177 -21.84 19.76 -57.55
N LYS A 178 -21.88 18.62 -56.86
CA LYS A 178 -21.53 17.29 -57.39
C LYS A 178 -22.74 16.35 -57.49
N ALA A 179 -23.94 16.91 -57.46
CA ALA A 179 -25.15 16.13 -57.56
C ALA A 179 -26.29 16.93 -58.18
N ASP A 180 -27.22 16.21 -58.82
CA ASP A 180 -28.31 16.82 -59.58
C ASP A 180 -29.51 17.16 -58.68
N ASP A 181 -29.82 16.32 -57.67
CA ASP A 181 -30.82 16.60 -56.64
C ASP A 181 -30.23 16.44 -55.23
N VAL A 182 -30.17 17.56 -54.52
CA VAL A 182 -29.53 17.67 -53.21
C VAL A 182 -30.57 18.02 -52.15
N LYS A 183 -30.68 17.19 -51.11
CA LYS A 183 -31.44 17.51 -49.89
C LYS A 183 -30.48 17.74 -48.74
N ILE A 184 -30.40 18.99 -48.29
CA ILE A 184 -29.53 19.37 -47.17
C ILE A 184 -30.36 19.44 -45.90
N TYR A 185 -29.99 18.65 -44.90
CA TYR A 185 -30.59 18.70 -43.58
C TYR A 185 -29.54 19.07 -42.54
N ASN A 186 -29.65 20.29 -42.03
CA ASN A 186 -28.86 20.69 -40.87
C ASN A 186 -29.37 19.95 -39.62
N THR A 187 -28.58 19.00 -39.16
CA THR A 187 -28.86 18.15 -38.00
C THR A 187 -27.96 18.47 -36.80
N ILE A 188 -27.23 19.59 -36.87
CA ILE A 188 -26.36 20.06 -35.79
C ILE A 188 -27.19 20.49 -34.58
N CYS A 189 -26.79 20.04 -33.39
CA CYS A 189 -27.45 20.41 -32.14
C CYS A 189 -26.94 21.78 -31.65
N ASN A 190 -27.87 22.69 -31.32
CA ASN A 190 -27.51 24.03 -30.84
C ASN A 190 -27.01 24.07 -29.38
N ALA A 191 -27.05 22.93 -28.66
CA ALA A 191 -26.73 22.88 -27.23
C ALA A 191 -25.28 23.28 -26.91
N THR A 192 -24.33 22.99 -27.79
CA THR A 192 -22.93 23.39 -27.61
C THR A 192 -22.76 24.90 -27.80
N TYR A 193 -23.39 25.47 -28.82
CA TYR A 193 -23.35 26.90 -29.10
C TYR A 193 -23.99 27.71 -27.97
N LEU A 194 -25.21 27.36 -27.53
CA LEU A 194 -25.90 28.04 -26.42
C LEU A 194 -25.10 28.00 -25.11
N ARG A 195 -24.37 26.90 -24.85
CA ARG A 195 -23.50 26.77 -23.68
C ARG A 195 -22.27 27.67 -23.77
N GLN A 196 -21.66 27.78 -24.95
CA GLN A 196 -20.55 28.70 -25.18
C GLN A 196 -20.99 30.17 -25.10
N GLU A 197 -22.16 30.50 -25.63
CA GLU A 197 -22.75 31.84 -25.57
C GLU A 197 -23.10 32.22 -24.12
N SER A 198 -23.79 31.34 -23.38
CA SER A 198 -24.08 31.56 -21.95
C SER A 198 -22.80 31.73 -21.11
N CYS A 199 -21.77 30.93 -21.40
CA CYS A 199 -20.47 31.05 -20.75
C CYS A 199 -19.81 32.41 -21.05
N LYS A 200 -19.86 32.84 -22.31
CA LYS A 200 -19.33 34.13 -22.77
C LYS A 200 -20.05 35.31 -22.12
N GLU A 201 -21.38 35.27 -22.03
CA GLU A 201 -22.17 36.31 -21.38
C GLU A 201 -21.83 36.39 -19.88
N LEU A 202 -21.75 35.23 -19.21
CA LEU A 202 -21.43 35.16 -17.80
C LEU A 202 -20.02 35.68 -17.51
N ALA A 203 -19.02 35.25 -18.30
CA ALA A 203 -17.62 35.65 -18.13
C ALA A 203 -17.38 37.16 -18.28
N LYS A 204 -18.30 37.91 -18.91
CA LYS A 204 -18.23 39.38 -18.99
C LYS A 204 -18.76 40.09 -17.74
N THR A 205 -19.52 39.39 -16.92
CA THR A 205 -20.28 39.97 -15.79
C THR A 205 -19.71 39.61 -14.42
N VAL A 206 -18.78 38.65 -14.35
CA VAL A 206 -18.23 38.12 -13.10
C VAL A 206 -16.73 38.41 -12.99
N GLU A 207 -16.22 38.39 -11.76
CA GLU A 207 -14.79 38.65 -11.47
C GLU A 207 -13.95 37.39 -11.57
N ALA A 208 -14.54 36.23 -11.25
CA ALA A 208 -13.92 34.92 -11.41
C ALA A 208 -14.88 33.93 -12.09
N MET A 209 -14.34 33.08 -12.94
CA MET A 209 -15.08 32.02 -13.64
C MET A 209 -14.58 30.64 -13.20
N ILE A 210 -15.51 29.76 -12.87
CA ILE A 210 -15.24 28.37 -12.53
C ILE A 210 -15.85 27.47 -13.59
N VAL A 211 -15.00 26.70 -14.26
CA VAL A 211 -15.37 25.79 -15.34
C VAL A 211 -15.25 24.36 -14.84
N ILE A 212 -16.38 23.68 -14.69
CA ILE A 212 -16.46 22.32 -14.15
C ILE A 212 -16.50 21.30 -15.29
N GLY A 213 -15.51 20.41 -15.36
CA GLY A 213 -15.52 19.25 -16.24
C GLY A 213 -14.14 18.67 -16.50
N GLY A 214 -14.09 17.49 -17.12
CA GLY A 214 -12.82 16.78 -17.30
C GLY A 214 -11.79 17.51 -18.16
N TYR A 215 -10.52 17.45 -17.76
CA TYR A 215 -9.39 18.11 -18.44
C TYR A 215 -9.15 17.62 -19.88
N HIS A 216 -9.59 16.40 -20.19
CA HIS A 216 -9.47 15.80 -21.52
C HIS A 216 -10.66 16.10 -22.44
N SER A 217 -11.67 16.85 -21.99
CA SER A 217 -12.84 17.17 -22.81
C SER A 217 -12.59 18.40 -23.67
N SER A 218 -12.54 18.21 -24.99
CA SER A 218 -12.40 19.30 -25.97
C SER A 218 -13.46 20.39 -25.79
N ASN A 219 -14.70 20.00 -25.48
CA ASN A 219 -15.79 20.95 -25.23
C ASN A 219 -15.57 21.76 -23.94
N THR A 220 -15.09 21.13 -22.86
CA THR A 220 -14.81 21.83 -21.60
C THR A 220 -13.62 22.77 -21.77
N ASN A 221 -12.54 22.32 -22.41
CA ASN A 221 -11.37 23.16 -22.70
C ASN A 221 -11.76 24.39 -23.54
N LYS A 222 -12.72 24.24 -24.46
CA LYS A 222 -13.23 25.37 -25.22
C LYS A 222 -13.96 26.40 -24.35
N LEU A 223 -14.69 25.97 -23.31
CA LEU A 223 -15.32 26.87 -22.35
C LEU A 223 -14.27 27.61 -21.51
N VAL A 224 -13.18 26.94 -21.13
CA VAL A 224 -12.04 27.57 -20.44
C VAL A 224 -11.40 28.65 -21.32
N GLU A 225 -11.13 28.34 -22.59
CA GLU A 225 -10.58 29.31 -23.55
C GLU A 225 -11.49 30.54 -23.73
N ILE A 226 -12.81 30.32 -23.84
CA ILE A 226 -13.77 31.42 -23.97
C ILE A 226 -13.78 32.26 -22.69
N SER A 227 -13.78 31.61 -21.51
CA SER A 227 -13.77 32.31 -20.22
C SER A 227 -12.52 33.18 -20.08
N LYS A 228 -11.33 32.65 -20.44
CA LYS A 228 -10.04 33.38 -20.35
C LYS A 228 -9.95 34.61 -21.25
N LYS A 229 -10.81 34.72 -22.29
CA LYS A 229 -10.85 35.91 -23.14
C LYS A 229 -11.59 37.09 -22.51
N TYR A 230 -12.45 36.83 -21.53
CA TYR A 230 -13.34 37.83 -20.94
C TYR A 230 -13.12 38.02 -19.43
N CYS A 231 -12.54 37.02 -18.76
CA CYS A 231 -12.27 37.02 -17.32
C CYS A 231 -10.78 36.66 -17.09
N ASN A 232 -10.11 37.40 -16.21
CA ASN A 232 -8.69 37.16 -15.88
C ASN A 232 -8.54 35.92 -14.98
N ASP A 233 -9.44 35.77 -14.01
CA ASP A 233 -9.41 34.67 -13.05
C ASP A 233 -10.35 33.55 -13.51
N VAL A 234 -9.75 32.49 -14.07
CA VAL A 234 -10.48 31.33 -14.57
C VAL A 234 -9.91 30.06 -13.95
N PHE A 235 -10.77 29.35 -13.22
CA PHE A 235 -10.43 28.10 -12.54
C PHE A 235 -11.11 26.94 -13.27
N HIS A 236 -10.31 26.00 -13.75
CA HIS A 236 -10.80 24.75 -14.31
C HIS A 236 -10.72 23.69 -13.22
N ILE A 237 -11.87 23.09 -12.88
CA ILE A 237 -11.96 22.03 -11.87
C ILE A 237 -12.63 20.78 -12.44
N GLU A 238 -12.19 19.60 -12.01
CA GLU A 238 -12.87 18.33 -12.29
C GLU A 238 -13.57 17.78 -11.04
N THR A 239 -13.03 18.08 -9.86
CA THR A 239 -13.54 17.65 -8.55
C THR A 239 -13.57 18.80 -7.54
N LEU A 240 -14.25 18.59 -6.40
CA LEU A 240 -14.30 19.54 -5.28
C LEU A 240 -12.92 19.84 -4.66
N ASN A 241 -11.95 18.95 -4.87
CA ASN A 241 -10.59 19.08 -4.34
C ASN A 241 -9.75 20.06 -5.17
N ASP A 242 -10.14 20.30 -6.43
CA ASP A 242 -9.46 21.25 -7.32
C ASP A 242 -9.91 22.70 -7.04
N LEU A 243 -10.85 22.90 -6.13
CA LEU A 243 -11.34 24.24 -5.79
C LEU A 243 -10.25 25.01 -5.03
N PRO A 244 -9.80 26.18 -5.52
CA PRO A 244 -8.78 26.97 -4.84
C PRO A 244 -9.40 27.76 -3.68
N ILE A 245 -9.61 27.08 -2.54
CA ILE A 245 -10.26 27.61 -1.33
C ILE A 245 -9.59 28.92 -0.86
N ASP A 246 -8.27 29.02 -0.95
CA ASP A 246 -7.49 30.16 -0.44
C ASP A 246 -7.67 31.46 -1.24
N ASN A 247 -8.05 31.38 -2.51
CA ASN A 247 -8.18 32.54 -3.39
C ASN A 247 -9.63 32.98 -3.61
N MET A 248 -10.60 32.15 -3.23
CA MET A 248 -12.03 32.42 -3.41
C MET A 248 -12.55 33.65 -2.63
N PRO A 249 -12.13 33.92 -1.37
CA PRO A 249 -12.65 35.05 -0.59
C PRO A 249 -12.36 36.44 -1.21
N LYS A 250 -11.47 36.52 -2.20
CA LYS A 250 -11.11 37.78 -2.86
C LYS A 250 -12.17 38.28 -3.85
N PHE A 251 -13.08 37.41 -4.32
CA PHE A 251 -14.01 37.74 -5.40
C PHE A 251 -15.43 37.98 -4.87
N GLN A 252 -16.04 39.10 -5.28
CA GLN A 252 -17.43 39.42 -4.92
C GLN A 252 -18.43 38.66 -5.78
N THR A 253 -18.13 38.45 -7.07
CA THR A 253 -19.02 37.77 -8.02
C THR A 253 -18.31 36.63 -8.73
N ILE A 254 -18.80 35.41 -8.54
CA ILE A 254 -18.26 34.20 -9.16
C ILE A 254 -19.27 33.59 -10.12
N GLY A 255 -18.83 33.33 -11.36
CA GLY A 255 -19.59 32.61 -12.37
C GLY A 255 -19.22 31.14 -12.39
N ILE A 256 -20.22 30.25 -12.43
CA ILE A 256 -20.02 28.80 -12.57
C ILE A 256 -20.58 28.35 -13.92
N THR A 257 -19.79 27.59 -14.66
CA THR A 257 -20.20 26.91 -15.90
C THR A 257 -19.71 25.48 -15.89
N ALA A 258 -20.36 24.61 -16.68
CA ALA A 258 -20.01 23.20 -16.69
C ALA A 258 -20.13 22.58 -18.09
N GLY A 259 -19.24 21.64 -18.38
CA GLY A 259 -19.23 20.89 -19.63
C GLY A 259 -20.48 20.02 -19.83
N ALA A 260 -20.73 19.62 -21.09
CA ALA A 260 -21.91 18.84 -21.47
C ALA A 260 -21.97 17.42 -20.87
N SER A 261 -20.84 16.93 -20.34
CA SER A 261 -20.69 15.63 -19.67
C SER A 261 -20.50 15.78 -18.15
N THR A 262 -20.71 16.98 -17.61
CA THR A 262 -20.59 17.24 -16.18
C THR A 262 -21.96 17.08 -15.52
N PRO A 263 -22.08 16.23 -14.49
CA PRO A 263 -23.35 16.00 -13.81
C PRO A 263 -23.82 17.16 -12.94
N ASP A 264 -25.15 17.28 -12.81
CA ASP A 264 -25.82 18.33 -12.03
C ASP A 264 -25.46 18.27 -10.53
N TRP A 265 -25.16 17.09 -9.96
CA TRP A 265 -24.81 16.97 -8.54
C TRP A 265 -23.43 17.56 -8.21
N ILE A 266 -22.44 17.44 -9.10
CA ILE A 266 -21.12 18.07 -8.88
C ILE A 266 -21.28 19.60 -8.88
N ILE A 267 -22.11 20.13 -9.78
CA ILE A 267 -22.40 21.57 -9.83
C ILE A 267 -23.03 22.03 -8.52
N LYS A 268 -24.01 21.27 -7.99
CA LYS A 268 -24.64 21.55 -6.69
C LYS A 268 -23.64 21.48 -5.54
N GLU A 269 -22.84 20.43 -5.46
CA GLU A 269 -21.83 20.27 -4.40
C GLU A 269 -20.83 21.44 -4.37
N VAL A 270 -20.42 21.94 -5.55
CA VAL A 270 -19.56 23.13 -5.66
C VAL A 270 -20.26 24.38 -5.15
N ILE A 271 -21.54 24.58 -5.53
CA ILE A 271 -22.35 25.71 -5.07
C ILE A 271 -22.55 25.64 -3.55
N ASP A 272 -22.98 24.50 -3.02
CA ASP A 272 -23.24 24.28 -1.59
C ASP A 272 -21.98 24.56 -0.76
N LYS A 273 -20.81 24.09 -1.22
CA LYS A 273 -19.53 24.35 -0.55
C LYS A 273 -19.18 25.84 -0.52
N MET A 274 -19.42 26.57 -1.60
CA MET A 274 -19.17 28.01 -1.65
C MET A 274 -20.18 28.82 -0.82
N GLU A 275 -21.44 28.41 -0.79
CA GLU A 275 -22.47 29.05 0.05
C GLU A 275 -22.18 28.83 1.54
N ASN A 276 -21.73 27.64 1.93
CA ASN A 276 -21.32 27.34 3.31
C ASN A 276 -20.11 28.18 3.76
N MET A 277 -19.10 28.37 2.90
CA MET A 277 -17.98 29.27 3.20
C MET A 277 -18.46 30.71 3.48
N ASN A 278 -19.43 31.19 2.73
CA ASN A 278 -20.00 32.53 2.91
C ASN A 278 -20.81 32.66 4.22
N ASN A 279 -21.47 31.58 4.67
CA ASN A 279 -22.16 31.55 5.97
C ASN A 279 -21.17 31.50 7.14
N GLU A 280 -20.10 30.73 7.05
CA GLU A 280 -19.05 30.70 8.08
C GLU A 280 -18.36 32.06 8.20
N GLU A 281 -18.13 32.77 7.10
CA GLU A 281 -17.60 34.15 7.10
C GLU A 281 -18.58 35.16 7.70
N MET A 282 -19.88 35.04 7.40
CA MET A 282 -20.90 35.92 7.99
C MET A 282 -21.08 35.67 9.49
N ILE A 283 -20.97 34.42 9.94
CA ILE A 283 -20.95 34.06 11.36
C ILE A 283 -19.72 34.69 12.03
N LYS A 284 -18.53 34.54 11.43
CA LYS A 284 -17.29 35.16 11.91
C LYS A 284 -17.38 36.69 12.02
N ALA A 285 -17.93 37.37 11.01
CA ALA A 285 -18.05 38.82 11.01
C ALA A 285 -19.10 39.36 11.99
N ILE A 286 -20.14 38.58 12.30
CA ILE A 286 -21.13 38.92 13.33
C ILE A 286 -20.54 38.68 14.73
N GLU A 287 -19.80 37.59 14.92
CA GLU A 287 -19.12 37.24 16.18
C GLU A 287 -18.06 38.27 16.59
N GLU A 288 -17.33 38.86 15.65
CA GLU A 288 -16.33 39.91 15.93
C GLU A 288 -16.94 41.23 16.49
N SER A 289 -18.25 41.45 16.34
CA SER A 289 -18.90 42.73 16.71
C SER A 289 -19.68 42.71 18.03
N LEU A 290 -19.98 41.54 18.59
CA LEU A 290 -20.76 41.39 19.82
C LEU A 290 -20.17 40.26 20.67
N VAL A 291 -19.31 40.60 21.63
CA VAL A 291 -18.86 39.64 22.65
C VAL A 291 -20.05 39.29 23.55
N ARG A 292 -20.77 38.23 23.20
CA ARG A 292 -21.77 37.59 24.06
C ARG A 292 -21.10 36.40 24.72
N LEU A 293 -20.85 36.49 26.02
CA LEU A 293 -20.45 35.33 26.82
C LEU A 293 -21.67 34.42 27.03
N HIS A 294 -21.58 33.19 26.57
CA HIS A 294 -22.49 32.10 26.91
C HIS A 294 -21.79 31.09 27.82
N ARG A 295 -22.58 30.29 28.55
CA ARG A 295 -22.02 29.18 29.32
C ARG A 295 -21.36 28.20 28.35
N GLY A 296 -20.08 27.96 28.55
CA GLY A 296 -19.26 27.07 27.76
C GLY A 296 -18.33 27.74 26.75
N ASP A 297 -18.31 29.08 26.70
CA ASP A 297 -17.39 29.81 25.84
C ASP A 297 -15.97 29.81 26.42
N ILE A 298 -14.98 29.80 25.53
CA ILE A 298 -13.57 29.98 25.85
C ILE A 298 -13.21 31.44 25.59
N VAL A 299 -12.80 32.16 26.63
CA VAL A 299 -12.46 33.58 26.52
C VAL A 299 -11.06 33.87 27.06
N LYS A 300 -10.46 34.90 26.50
CA LYS A 300 -9.18 35.45 26.95
C LYS A 300 -9.46 36.54 27.96
N GLY A 301 -8.77 36.49 29.08
CA GLY A 301 -8.88 37.54 30.07
C GLY A 301 -7.58 37.80 30.79
N LYS A 302 -7.46 39.01 31.32
CA LYS A 302 -6.25 39.48 32.00
C LYS A 302 -6.39 39.31 33.50
N VAL A 303 -5.42 38.66 34.14
CA VAL A 303 -5.40 38.49 35.59
C VAL A 303 -5.31 39.86 36.26
N ILE A 304 -6.32 40.22 37.06
CA ILE A 304 -6.39 41.49 37.78
C ILE A 304 -5.81 41.33 39.19
N ALA A 305 -6.20 40.25 39.88
CA ALA A 305 -5.82 40.00 41.26
C ALA A 305 -5.67 38.49 41.51
N LEU A 306 -4.65 38.14 42.30
CA LEU A 306 -4.35 36.77 42.74
C LEU A 306 -4.55 36.68 44.26
N ASN A 307 -5.60 36.01 44.70
CA ASN A 307 -5.78 35.64 46.11
C ASN A 307 -5.28 34.20 46.34
N ASN A 308 -5.12 33.80 47.60
CA ASN A 308 -4.62 32.44 47.92
C ASN A 308 -5.58 31.31 47.48
N ASP A 309 -6.87 31.62 47.34
CA ASP A 309 -7.93 30.64 47.04
C ASP A 309 -8.65 30.90 45.71
N GLU A 310 -8.46 32.08 45.08
CA GLU A 310 -9.18 32.49 43.87
C GLU A 310 -8.35 33.46 43.00
N VAL A 311 -8.59 33.44 41.68
CA VAL A 311 -7.94 34.31 40.69
C VAL A 311 -9.00 35.13 39.95
N MET A 312 -8.90 36.45 40.00
CA MET A 312 -9.78 37.37 39.29
C MET A 312 -9.22 37.72 37.92
N VAL A 313 -10.07 37.65 36.89
CA VAL A 313 -9.71 37.82 35.49
C VAL A 313 -10.67 38.78 34.80
N ASN A 314 -10.14 39.82 34.16
CA ASN A 314 -10.93 40.72 33.34
C ASN A 314 -11.21 40.08 31.98
N LEU A 315 -12.48 39.83 31.66
CA LEU A 315 -12.90 39.20 30.41
C LEU A 315 -13.29 40.21 29.32
N GLY A 316 -13.12 41.52 29.56
CA GLY A 316 -13.64 42.58 28.67
C GLY A 316 -15.18 42.62 28.59
N TYR A 317 -15.87 41.93 29.49
CA TYR A 317 -17.32 41.88 29.62
C TYR A 317 -17.80 42.71 30.82
N LYS A 318 -19.11 42.89 30.98
CA LYS A 318 -19.72 43.74 32.02
C LYS A 318 -19.34 43.39 33.47
N SER A 319 -18.80 42.20 33.70
CA SER A 319 -18.38 41.68 35.00
C SER A 319 -17.03 40.97 34.89
N ASP A 320 -16.25 41.00 35.98
CA ASP A 320 -15.01 40.24 36.10
C ASP A 320 -15.30 38.75 36.36
N GLY A 321 -14.36 37.89 35.98
CA GLY A 321 -14.46 36.45 36.19
C GLY A 321 -13.57 35.96 37.34
N ILE A 322 -14.01 34.91 38.03
CA ILE A 322 -13.30 34.30 39.17
C ILE A 322 -12.99 32.85 38.85
N ILE A 323 -11.73 32.43 39.07
CA ILE A 323 -11.27 31.04 38.99
C ILE A 323 -10.90 30.55 40.40
N PRO A 324 -11.66 29.61 40.99
CA PRO A 324 -11.29 29.02 42.27
C PRO A 324 -10.08 28.06 42.13
N LYS A 325 -9.29 27.91 43.19
CA LYS A 325 -8.08 27.05 43.23
C LYS A 325 -8.32 25.60 42.77
N GLU A 326 -9.52 25.08 42.99
CA GLU A 326 -9.93 23.72 42.61
C GLU A 326 -10.06 23.52 41.08
N GLU A 327 -10.24 24.63 40.36
CA GLU A 327 -10.42 24.69 38.90
C GLU A 327 -9.17 25.19 38.16
N LEU A 328 -8.07 25.43 38.91
CA LEU A 328 -6.80 25.96 38.40
C LEU A 328 -5.89 24.87 37.81
N SER A 329 -5.80 23.69 38.44
CA SER A 329 -4.96 22.59 37.97
C SER A 329 -5.39 21.23 38.54
N ASN A 330 -4.90 20.14 37.94
CA ASN A 330 -5.11 18.77 38.41
C ASN A 330 -4.18 18.33 39.55
N ASP A 331 -3.14 19.11 39.85
CA ASP A 331 -2.16 18.81 40.89
C ASP A 331 -2.49 19.60 42.19
N PRO A 332 -2.85 18.94 43.31
CA PRO A 332 -3.24 19.60 44.56
C PRO A 332 -2.12 20.40 45.24
N SER A 333 -0.89 20.26 44.74
CA SER A 333 0.34 20.72 45.37
C SER A 333 0.79 22.12 44.94
N VAL A 334 0.19 22.67 43.87
CA VAL A 334 0.67 23.91 43.22
C VAL A 334 -0.11 25.11 43.76
N SER A 335 0.62 26.15 44.20
CA SER A 335 0.02 27.38 44.68
C SER A 335 -0.30 28.33 43.50
N PRO A 336 -1.46 29.02 43.49
CA PRO A 336 -1.85 29.93 42.40
C PRO A 336 -0.81 31.03 42.08
N GLN A 337 0.01 31.42 43.06
CA GLN A 337 1.07 32.42 42.93
C GLN A 337 2.29 31.97 42.11
N ASP A 338 2.50 30.65 41.95
CA ASP A 338 3.61 30.12 41.14
C ASP A 338 3.20 29.92 39.67
N LEU A 339 1.90 29.87 39.37
CA LEU A 339 1.35 29.58 38.04
C LEU A 339 1.12 30.82 37.18
N TYR A 340 0.66 31.93 37.77
CA TYR A 340 0.27 33.12 37.04
C TYR A 340 0.78 34.39 37.72
N LYS A 341 1.08 35.43 36.93
CA LYS A 341 1.44 36.76 37.43
C LYS A 341 0.30 37.75 37.22
N GLU A 342 0.20 38.74 38.11
CA GLU A 342 -0.74 39.85 37.93
C GLU A 342 -0.48 40.55 36.58
N GLY A 343 -1.53 40.69 35.78
CA GLY A 343 -1.48 41.27 34.43
C GLY A 343 -1.18 40.30 33.29
N GLU A 344 -1.04 39.00 33.57
CA GLU A 344 -0.91 37.96 32.54
C GLU A 344 -2.23 37.67 31.82
N GLU A 345 -2.20 37.43 30.52
CA GLU A 345 -3.39 37.02 29.74
C GLU A 345 -3.53 35.49 29.78
N ILE A 346 -4.68 35.02 30.24
CA ILE A 346 -5.00 33.59 30.36
C ILE A 346 -6.29 33.25 29.61
N GLU A 347 -6.34 32.04 29.05
CA GLU A 347 -7.53 31.48 28.40
C GLU A 347 -8.33 30.68 29.43
N VAL A 348 -9.62 30.99 29.54
CA VAL A 348 -10.50 30.49 30.60
C VAL A 348 -11.84 30.05 30.02
N TYR A 349 -12.40 28.97 30.59
CA TYR A 349 -13.69 28.44 30.19
C TYR A 349 -14.80 28.98 31.09
N VAL A 350 -15.89 29.50 30.50
CA VAL A 350 -17.03 30.04 31.25
C VAL A 350 -17.95 28.93 31.75
N ILE A 351 -17.96 28.68 33.06
CA ILE A 351 -18.88 27.70 33.69
C ILE A 351 -20.25 28.34 33.93
N SER A 352 -20.30 29.54 34.52
CA SER A 352 -21.54 30.25 34.84
C SER A 352 -21.37 31.76 34.64
N LEU A 353 -22.45 32.42 34.21
CA LEU A 353 -22.51 33.87 34.01
C LEU A 353 -23.05 34.62 35.24
N ASP A 354 -23.50 33.89 36.25
CA ASP A 354 -24.04 34.46 37.49
C ASP A 354 -23.90 33.42 38.61
N ASP A 355 -23.12 33.76 39.62
CA ASP A 355 -22.94 33.02 40.88
C ASP A 355 -23.82 33.59 42.02
N GLY A 356 -24.63 34.61 41.72
CA GLY A 356 -25.47 35.32 42.70
C GLY A 356 -24.91 36.68 43.13
N GLU A 357 -23.63 36.97 42.85
CA GLU A 357 -22.99 38.26 43.14
C GLU A 357 -22.62 39.06 41.87
N GLY A 358 -22.99 38.53 40.69
CA GLY A 358 -22.77 39.18 39.41
C GLY A 358 -21.40 38.91 38.78
N ASN A 359 -20.64 37.92 39.27
CA ASN A 359 -19.35 37.51 38.71
C ASN A 359 -19.50 36.30 37.76
N VAL A 360 -18.51 36.13 36.88
CA VAL A 360 -18.46 35.00 35.93
C VAL A 360 -17.57 33.90 36.48
N LEU A 361 -18.08 32.69 36.70
CA LEU A 361 -17.28 31.56 37.17
C LEU A 361 -16.49 30.94 36.02
N LEU A 362 -15.18 30.80 36.21
CA LEU A 362 -14.22 30.39 35.19
C LEU A 362 -13.44 29.13 35.61
N SER A 363 -12.98 28.34 34.64
CA SER A 363 -12.08 27.19 34.86
C SER A 363 -11.01 27.09 33.78
N THR A 364 -9.75 26.92 34.20
CA THR A 364 -8.62 26.62 33.31
C THR A 364 -8.48 25.11 33.09
N LYS A 365 -8.87 24.30 34.07
CA LYS A 365 -8.85 22.83 34.03
C LYS A 365 -9.70 22.23 32.92
N ILE A 366 -10.90 22.78 32.68
CA ILE A 366 -11.78 22.32 31.59
C ILE A 366 -11.15 22.62 30.23
N LEU A 367 -10.48 23.77 30.11
CA LEU A 367 -9.80 24.19 28.89
C LEU A 367 -8.59 23.30 28.58
N GLU A 368 -7.76 22.99 29.59
CA GLU A 368 -6.67 22.02 29.46
C GLU A 368 -7.18 20.63 29.06
N ALA A 369 -8.32 20.20 29.62
CA ALA A 369 -8.94 18.93 29.24
C ALA A 369 -9.38 18.94 27.76
N ILE A 370 -10.06 20.01 27.29
CA ILE A 370 -10.50 20.14 25.89
C ILE A 370 -9.30 20.16 24.93
N LYS A 371 -8.27 20.96 25.22
CA LYS A 371 -7.01 20.98 24.44
C LYS A 371 -6.34 19.60 24.43
N GLY A 372 -6.35 18.91 25.57
CA GLY A 372 -5.89 17.52 25.67
C GLY A 372 -6.67 16.58 24.75
N TRP A 373 -8.00 16.71 24.67
CA TRP A 373 -8.82 15.90 23.75
C TRP A 373 -8.50 16.19 22.28
N ASP A 374 -8.42 17.46 21.89
CA ASP A 374 -8.13 17.85 20.50
C ASP A 374 -6.71 17.43 20.07
N GLU A 375 -5.71 17.55 20.95
CA GLU A 375 -4.35 17.07 20.69
C GLU A 375 -4.30 15.54 20.56
N LEU A 376 -5.05 14.80 21.38
CA LEU A 376 -5.12 13.34 21.27
C LEU A 376 -5.87 12.89 20.02
N GLU A 377 -6.86 13.64 19.54
CA GLU A 377 -7.51 13.41 18.24
C GLU A 377 -6.52 13.61 17.09
N GLN A 378 -5.67 14.65 17.15
CA GLN A 378 -4.61 14.83 16.15
C GLN A 378 -3.57 13.70 16.19
N LEU A 379 -3.19 13.25 17.38
CA LEU A 379 -2.25 12.12 17.56
C LEU A 379 -2.87 10.79 17.09
N TYR A 380 -4.17 10.60 17.30
CA TYR A 380 -4.91 9.45 16.78
C TYR A 380 -4.93 9.44 15.24
N ASN A 381 -5.29 10.57 14.62
CA ASN A 381 -5.31 10.71 13.16
C ASN A 381 -3.92 10.52 12.53
N LYS A 382 -2.86 10.95 13.22
CA LYS A 382 -1.46 10.77 12.79
C LYS A 382 -0.87 9.40 13.14
N LYS A 383 -1.56 8.58 13.94
CA LYS A 383 -1.05 7.32 14.51
C LYS A 383 0.29 7.45 15.22
N ASP A 384 0.48 8.57 15.92
CA ASP A 384 1.74 8.90 16.57
C ASP A 384 1.83 8.31 17.98
N LYS A 385 3.05 8.21 18.51
CA LYS A 385 3.32 7.67 19.85
C LYS A 385 3.05 8.73 20.93
N VAL A 386 2.46 8.31 22.03
CA VAL A 386 2.10 9.20 23.15
C VAL A 386 2.60 8.61 24.47
N SER A 387 3.23 9.45 25.28
CA SER A 387 3.69 9.04 26.61
C SER A 387 2.53 9.00 27.60
N CYS A 388 2.41 7.90 28.33
CA CYS A 388 1.41 7.68 29.38
C CYS A 388 2.08 7.34 30.71
N LYS A 389 1.51 7.79 31.83
CA LYS A 389 1.92 7.37 33.18
C LYS A 389 0.83 6.49 33.79
N VAL A 390 1.19 5.29 34.20
CA VAL A 390 0.25 4.37 34.88
C VAL A 390 -0.05 4.87 36.28
N VAL A 391 -1.34 5.04 36.60
CA VAL A 391 -1.79 5.47 37.92
C VAL A 391 -2.32 4.28 38.73
N ASP A 392 -3.13 3.43 38.11
CA ASP A 392 -3.80 2.35 38.83
C ASP A 392 -4.00 1.08 37.99
N VAL A 393 -4.15 -0.06 38.67
CA VAL A 393 -4.30 -1.38 38.05
C VAL A 393 -5.64 -1.97 38.44
N VAL A 394 -6.45 -2.36 37.45
CA VAL A 394 -7.77 -2.97 37.64
C VAL A 394 -7.78 -4.42 37.13
N LYS A 395 -8.77 -5.22 37.54
CA LYS A 395 -8.87 -6.68 37.25
C LYS A 395 -8.88 -7.06 35.75
N GLY A 396 -8.98 -6.11 34.83
CA GLY A 396 -8.98 -6.34 33.38
C GLY A 396 -7.98 -5.49 32.59
N GLY A 397 -7.14 -4.67 33.25
CA GLY A 397 -6.24 -3.74 32.56
C GLY A 397 -5.62 -2.69 33.48
N VAL A 398 -5.02 -1.67 32.90
CA VAL A 398 -4.27 -0.63 33.59
C VAL A 398 -4.83 0.75 33.20
N ILE A 399 -5.03 1.62 34.19
CA ILE A 399 -5.44 3.01 34.00
C ILE A 399 -4.17 3.87 33.93
N ALA A 400 -4.01 4.60 32.84
CA ALA A 400 -2.88 5.47 32.61
C ALA A 400 -3.35 6.89 32.28
N ILE A 401 -2.66 7.89 32.84
CA ILE A 401 -2.85 9.30 32.48
C ILE A 401 -2.03 9.60 31.23
N VAL A 402 -2.69 10.18 30.23
CA VAL A 402 -2.07 10.66 29.00
C VAL A 402 -2.44 12.12 28.82
N LYS A 403 -1.45 13.02 28.86
CA LYS A 403 -1.64 14.48 28.73
C LYS A 403 -2.81 15.03 29.59
N GLY A 404 -2.93 14.57 30.83
CA GLY A 404 -3.98 15.00 31.77
C GLY A 404 -5.33 14.29 31.63
N LEU A 405 -5.47 13.32 30.72
CA LEU A 405 -6.70 12.54 30.51
C LEU A 405 -6.52 11.07 30.91
N ASN A 406 -7.59 10.45 31.42
CA ASN A 406 -7.58 9.04 31.83
C ASN A 406 -7.77 8.11 30.62
N GLY A 407 -6.78 7.25 30.38
CA GLY A 407 -6.81 6.19 29.38
C GLY A 407 -6.78 4.80 30.01
N PHE A 408 -7.29 3.81 29.27
CA PHE A 408 -7.37 2.42 29.69
C PHE A 408 -6.56 1.53 28.74
N ILE A 409 -5.63 0.75 29.29
CA ILE A 409 -4.85 -0.25 28.57
C ILE A 409 -5.34 -1.65 28.99
N PRO A 410 -6.03 -2.41 28.12
CA PRO A 410 -6.40 -3.79 28.40
C PRO A 410 -5.16 -4.67 28.65
N ALA A 411 -5.24 -5.64 29.57
CA ALA A 411 -4.11 -6.52 29.91
C ALA A 411 -3.50 -7.24 28.69
N SER A 412 -4.31 -7.61 27.70
CA SER A 412 -3.87 -8.25 26.45
C SER A 412 -3.11 -7.34 25.48
N LEU A 413 -3.05 -6.04 25.74
CA LEU A 413 -2.41 -5.02 24.88
C LEU A 413 -1.19 -4.36 25.55
N ILE A 414 -0.77 -4.86 26.72
CA ILE A 414 0.39 -4.36 27.49
C ILE A 414 1.71 -4.97 27.00
N SER A 415 1.75 -6.27 26.68
CA SER A 415 2.95 -6.94 26.20
C SER A 415 2.59 -8.20 25.40
N MET A 416 3.53 -8.65 24.55
CA MET A 416 3.44 -9.92 23.83
C MET A 416 3.63 -11.16 24.74
N ASN A 417 4.26 -11.00 25.92
CA ASN A 417 4.46 -12.07 26.88
C ASN A 417 3.40 -12.02 27.99
N TYR A 418 2.96 -13.18 28.48
CA TYR A 418 2.07 -13.26 29.63
C TYR A 418 2.83 -12.78 30.88
N VAL A 419 2.37 -11.68 31.48
CA VAL A 419 2.93 -11.16 32.73
C VAL A 419 1.93 -11.46 33.84
N GLU A 420 2.33 -12.30 34.80
CA GLU A 420 1.49 -12.74 35.91
C GLU A 420 1.14 -11.60 36.88
N ASP A 421 2.02 -10.59 37.02
CA ASP A 421 1.83 -9.45 37.93
C ASP A 421 1.82 -8.09 37.20
N LEU A 422 0.63 -7.50 37.06
CA LEU A 422 0.41 -6.16 36.48
C LEU A 422 0.90 -5.02 37.38
N ASN A 423 1.19 -5.29 38.67
CA ASN A 423 1.69 -4.30 39.62
C ASN A 423 3.09 -3.76 39.28
N VAL A 424 3.86 -4.47 38.44
CA VAL A 424 5.20 -4.05 38.02
C VAL A 424 5.18 -2.77 37.18
N PHE A 425 4.02 -2.41 36.64
CA PHE A 425 3.82 -1.24 35.77
C PHE A 425 3.29 -0.01 36.50
N LYS A 426 2.97 -0.09 37.79
CA LYS A 426 2.47 1.04 38.58
C LYS A 426 3.53 2.15 38.66
N ASP A 427 3.11 3.41 38.45
CA ASP A 427 3.94 4.62 38.44
C ASP A 427 5.03 4.71 37.36
N LYS A 428 5.08 3.77 36.41
CA LYS A 428 6.01 3.85 35.27
C LYS A 428 5.38 4.59 34.10
N SER A 429 6.23 5.31 33.34
CA SER A 429 5.87 5.97 32.10
C SER A 429 6.23 5.13 30.88
N PHE A 430 5.31 5.00 29.92
CA PHE A 430 5.50 4.24 28.69
C PHE A 430 4.98 5.00 27.48
N ASP A 431 5.64 4.82 26.33
CA ASP A 431 5.10 5.26 25.05
C ASP A 431 4.07 4.23 24.57
N VAL A 432 2.89 4.71 24.18
CA VAL A 432 1.74 3.91 23.75
C VAL A 432 1.08 4.57 22.54
N LYS A 433 0.37 3.78 21.73
CA LYS A 433 -0.51 4.28 20.67
C LYS A 433 -1.97 4.24 21.10
N ILE A 434 -2.75 5.17 20.57
CA ILE A 434 -4.20 5.23 20.78
C ILE A 434 -4.86 4.31 19.75
N ILE A 435 -5.53 3.25 20.21
CA ILE A 435 -6.29 2.34 19.33
C ILE A 435 -7.70 2.86 19.09
N ASP A 436 -8.33 3.32 20.16
CA ASP A 436 -9.72 3.75 20.14
C ASP A 436 -9.87 5.01 20.97
N PHE A 437 -10.61 5.96 20.41
CA PHE A 437 -10.81 7.28 20.97
C PHE A 437 -12.28 7.63 20.82
N ASP A 438 -13.00 7.63 21.94
CA ASP A 438 -14.42 7.97 21.98
C ASP A 438 -14.60 9.29 22.75
N ARG A 439 -14.78 10.38 21.99
CA ARG A 439 -15.04 11.73 22.52
C ARG A 439 -16.38 11.81 23.27
N SER A 440 -17.38 11.01 22.87
CA SER A 440 -18.72 11.05 23.47
C SER A 440 -18.73 10.40 24.85
N LYS A 441 -17.97 9.30 25.02
CA LYS A 441 -17.88 8.57 26.29
C LYS A 441 -16.66 8.95 27.13
N LYS A 442 -15.85 9.92 26.68
CA LYS A 442 -14.59 10.33 27.31
C LYS A 442 -13.70 9.12 27.61
N ARG A 443 -13.59 8.18 26.67
CA ARG A 443 -12.82 6.94 26.85
C ARG A 443 -11.70 6.85 25.82
N ILE A 444 -10.51 6.52 26.29
CA ILE A 444 -9.32 6.34 25.47
C ILE A 444 -8.79 4.93 25.71
N ILE A 445 -8.64 4.15 24.64
CA ILE A 445 -8.02 2.82 24.71
C ILE A 445 -6.62 2.91 24.11
N LEU A 446 -5.64 2.54 24.91
CA LEU A 446 -4.23 2.65 24.60
C LEU A 446 -3.64 1.24 24.42
N SER A 447 -2.62 1.11 23.57
CA SER A 447 -1.92 -0.13 23.32
C SER A 447 -0.43 0.08 23.17
N ARG A 448 0.34 -0.76 23.87
CA ARG A 448 1.79 -0.82 23.77
C ARG A 448 2.26 -1.81 22.69
N LYS A 449 1.45 -2.82 22.38
CA LYS A 449 1.76 -3.90 21.44
C LYS A 449 2.10 -3.41 20.02
N GLU A 450 1.52 -2.31 19.56
CA GLU A 450 1.78 -1.81 18.20
C GLU A 450 3.19 -1.22 18.04
N LEU A 451 3.74 -0.60 19.09
CA LEU A 451 5.10 -0.07 19.05
C LEU A 451 6.14 -1.20 19.07
N GLU A 452 5.94 -2.21 19.93
CA GLU A 452 6.78 -3.41 19.94
C GLU A 452 6.75 -4.11 18.59
N LYS A 453 5.58 -4.17 17.93
CA LYS A 453 5.44 -4.76 16.60
C LYS A 453 6.19 -3.97 15.53
N GLU A 454 6.09 -2.63 15.52
CA GLU A 454 6.82 -1.78 14.58
C GLU A 454 8.34 -1.83 14.78
N GLU A 455 8.81 -1.93 16.02
CA GLU A 455 10.23 -2.11 16.32
C GLU A 455 10.74 -3.47 15.83
N ILE A 456 9.95 -4.53 16.01
CA ILE A 456 10.25 -5.86 15.47
C ILE A 456 10.25 -5.84 13.94
N GLU A 457 9.25 -5.24 13.29
CA GLU A 457 9.17 -5.13 11.82
C GLU A 457 10.32 -4.29 11.24
N LYS A 458 10.75 -3.22 11.91
CA LYS A 458 11.94 -2.43 11.52
C LYS A 458 13.22 -3.25 11.64
N LYS A 459 13.42 -3.94 12.77
CA LYS A 459 14.57 -4.83 12.97
C LYS A 459 14.58 -5.97 11.94
N GLN A 460 13.43 -6.57 11.65
CA GLN A 460 13.28 -7.58 10.60
C GLN A 460 13.70 -7.04 9.23
N ASN A 461 13.22 -5.84 8.85
CA ASN A 461 13.56 -5.24 7.56
C ASN A 461 15.05 -4.86 7.46
N GLU A 462 15.66 -4.37 8.53
CA GLU A 462 17.10 -4.11 8.57
C GLU A 462 17.91 -5.38 8.37
N VAL A 463 17.53 -6.46 9.05
CA VAL A 463 18.17 -7.76 8.86
C VAL A 463 17.96 -8.22 7.40
N TRP A 464 16.75 -8.19 6.85
CA TRP A 464 16.48 -8.57 5.44
C TRP A 464 17.30 -7.82 4.39
N ASN A 465 17.63 -6.55 4.66
CA ASN A 465 18.43 -5.73 3.75
C ASN A 465 19.92 -6.07 3.83
N ASN A 466 20.39 -6.52 4.99
CA ASN A 466 21.79 -6.87 5.21
C ASN A 466 22.09 -8.36 4.95
N LEU A 467 21.08 -9.23 4.79
CA LEU A 467 21.29 -10.66 4.53
C LEU A 467 21.91 -10.91 3.15
N GLU A 468 23.16 -11.38 3.13
CA GLU A 468 23.82 -11.94 1.95
C GLU A 468 24.02 -13.47 2.05
N ILE A 469 23.96 -14.16 0.90
CA ILE A 469 24.19 -15.62 0.83
C ILE A 469 25.66 -15.88 1.17
N GLY A 470 25.93 -16.71 2.18
CA GLY A 470 27.29 -17.02 2.66
C GLY A 470 27.75 -16.21 3.87
N GLU A 471 26.97 -15.25 4.36
CA GLU A 471 27.30 -14.50 5.58
C GLU A 471 27.10 -15.36 6.85
N MET A 472 27.97 -15.15 7.85
CA MET A 472 27.88 -15.80 9.16
C MET A 472 27.15 -14.91 10.14
N ILE A 473 26.07 -15.42 10.74
CA ILE A 473 25.25 -14.69 11.71
C ILE A 473 25.06 -15.52 12.97
N ASP A 474 25.02 -14.84 14.12
CA ASP A 474 24.64 -15.43 15.40
C ASP A 474 23.10 -15.54 15.49
N GLY A 475 22.60 -16.72 15.83
CA GLY A 475 21.17 -16.98 15.98
C GLY A 475 20.85 -17.77 17.23
N LYS A 476 19.65 -17.57 17.80
CA LYS A 476 19.20 -18.26 19.01
C LYS A 476 18.24 -19.39 18.68
N VAL A 477 18.50 -20.60 19.17
CA VAL A 477 17.64 -21.76 18.93
C VAL A 477 16.32 -21.58 19.67
N MET A 478 15.20 -21.57 18.94
CA MET A 478 13.85 -21.42 19.51
C MET A 478 13.19 -22.76 19.78
N ARG A 479 13.29 -23.70 18.84
CA ARG A 479 12.68 -25.03 18.93
C ARG A 479 13.45 -26.05 18.10
N ILE A 480 13.42 -27.30 18.53
CA ILE A 480 14.07 -28.41 17.82
C ILE A 480 13.01 -29.43 17.37
N THR A 481 13.11 -29.92 16.14
CA THR A 481 12.26 -30.98 15.59
C THR A 481 13.10 -32.13 15.03
N ASP A 482 12.47 -33.27 14.75
CA ASP A 482 13.19 -34.47 14.26
C ASP A 482 13.92 -34.28 12.92
N PHE A 483 13.51 -33.28 12.12
CA PHE A 483 14.08 -32.99 10.81
C PHE A 483 15.00 -31.76 10.78
N GLY A 484 15.10 -31.00 11.87
CA GLY A 484 15.89 -29.77 11.90
C GLY A 484 15.72 -28.93 13.16
N ALA A 485 16.43 -27.79 13.22
CA ALA A 485 16.34 -26.83 14.33
C ALA A 485 15.90 -25.47 13.79
N PHE A 486 15.00 -24.82 14.50
CA PHE A 486 14.57 -23.47 14.19
C PHE A 486 15.35 -22.48 15.03
N VAL A 487 16.01 -21.55 14.36
CA VAL A 487 16.90 -20.55 14.95
C VAL A 487 16.39 -19.18 14.59
N ASP A 488 16.18 -18.34 15.59
CA ASP A 488 15.84 -16.93 15.42
C ASP A 488 17.11 -16.11 15.17
N ILE A 489 17.17 -15.45 14.02
CA ILE A 489 18.29 -14.62 13.59
C ILE A 489 17.87 -13.15 13.62
N GLY A 490 17.62 -12.61 14.81
CA GLY A 490 17.26 -11.21 14.97
C GLY A 490 15.86 -10.85 14.46
N GLY A 491 14.90 -11.76 14.59
CA GLY A 491 13.48 -11.57 14.25
C GLY A 491 13.01 -12.36 13.03
N ILE A 492 13.88 -13.16 12.39
CA ILE A 492 13.56 -14.00 11.24
C ILE A 492 13.78 -15.47 11.60
N ASP A 493 12.82 -16.32 11.24
CA ASP A 493 12.88 -17.76 11.46
C ASP A 493 13.81 -18.45 10.42
N GLY A 494 14.96 -18.89 10.90
CA GLY A 494 15.90 -19.75 10.17
C GLY A 494 15.67 -21.23 10.45
N LEU A 495 15.82 -22.08 9.44
CA LEU A 495 15.75 -23.54 9.56
C LEU A 495 17.12 -24.14 9.23
N ILE A 496 17.67 -24.89 10.17
CA ILE A 496 18.83 -25.76 9.95
C ILE A 496 18.32 -27.17 9.69
N HIS A 497 18.62 -27.74 8.53
CA HIS A 497 18.26 -29.12 8.23
C HIS A 497 19.19 -30.08 9.00
N ILE A 498 18.71 -31.27 9.40
CA ILE A 498 19.53 -32.27 10.11
C ILE A 498 20.83 -32.62 9.34
N SER A 499 20.75 -32.58 8.00
CA SER A 499 21.90 -32.82 7.13
C SER A 499 22.90 -31.67 7.10
N ASP A 500 22.59 -30.48 7.62
CA ASP A 500 23.46 -29.30 7.62
C ASP A 500 23.97 -28.94 9.02
N MET A 501 23.66 -29.76 10.03
CA MET A 501 24.11 -29.57 11.42
C MET A 501 25.52 -30.10 11.71
N SER A 502 25.95 -31.17 11.05
CA SER A 502 27.28 -31.77 11.26
C SER A 502 27.71 -32.62 10.07
N TRP A 503 29.02 -32.80 9.92
CA TRP A 503 29.65 -33.68 8.93
C TRP A 503 29.33 -35.16 9.15
N ASN A 504 28.93 -35.54 10.37
CA ASN A 504 28.57 -36.91 10.74
C ASN A 504 27.06 -37.19 10.63
N ARG A 505 26.68 -38.46 10.47
CA ARG A 505 25.28 -38.89 10.40
C ARG A 505 24.68 -38.95 11.81
N ILE A 506 23.93 -37.90 12.17
CA ILE A 506 23.26 -37.77 13.48
C ILE A 506 21.84 -38.34 13.40
N LYS A 507 21.35 -38.94 14.50
CA LYS A 507 19.98 -39.47 14.61
C LYS A 507 18.98 -38.42 15.09
N HIS A 508 19.36 -37.55 16.02
CA HIS A 508 18.52 -36.44 16.50
C HIS A 508 19.29 -35.12 16.62
N PRO A 509 18.74 -34.01 16.08
CA PRO A 509 19.29 -32.66 16.21
C PRO A 509 19.60 -32.18 17.64
N SER A 510 18.90 -32.70 18.65
CA SER A 510 19.09 -32.33 20.06
C SER A 510 20.43 -32.78 20.66
N GLU A 511 21.19 -33.62 19.96
CA GLU A 511 22.55 -34.01 20.36
C GLU A 511 23.58 -32.91 20.06
N VAL A 512 23.25 -31.95 19.18
CA VAL A 512 24.19 -30.92 18.70
C VAL A 512 23.82 -29.53 19.20
N VAL A 513 22.54 -29.23 19.35
CA VAL A 513 22.06 -27.91 19.79
C VAL A 513 20.99 -28.04 20.87
N HIS A 514 20.98 -27.13 21.83
CA HIS A 514 19.96 -27.05 22.88
C HIS A 514 18.97 -25.91 22.65
N GLU A 515 17.72 -26.06 23.10
CA GLU A 515 16.72 -25.00 23.05
C GLU A 515 17.18 -23.80 23.89
N GLY A 516 17.25 -22.62 23.27
CA GLY A 516 17.71 -21.37 23.88
C GLY A 516 19.19 -21.06 23.72
N GLU A 517 19.98 -21.94 23.09
CA GLU A 517 21.41 -21.74 22.85
C GLU A 517 21.67 -20.73 21.70
N ASN A 518 22.77 -19.98 21.77
CA ASN A 518 23.22 -19.10 20.71
C ASN A 518 24.24 -19.83 19.83
N VAL A 519 23.95 -19.98 18.54
CA VAL A 519 24.77 -20.71 17.57
C VAL A 519 25.18 -19.81 16.40
N LYS A 520 26.41 -19.98 15.91
CA LYS A 520 26.90 -19.33 14.69
C LYS A 520 26.54 -20.16 13.46
N VAL A 521 25.79 -19.55 12.56
CA VAL A 521 25.21 -20.22 11.39
C VAL A 521 25.48 -19.42 10.13
N GLN A 522 25.70 -20.11 9.02
CA GLN A 522 25.88 -19.48 7.71
C GLN A 522 24.57 -19.54 6.91
N ILE A 523 24.26 -18.46 6.19
CA ILE A 523 23.09 -18.41 5.31
C ILE A 523 23.38 -19.19 4.02
N LEU A 524 22.64 -20.27 3.82
CA LEU A 524 22.70 -21.06 2.59
C LEU A 524 21.78 -20.50 1.51
N ASN A 525 20.56 -20.10 1.91
CA ASN A 525 19.56 -19.57 1.01
C ASN A 525 18.51 -18.79 1.81
N PHE A 526 17.85 -17.80 1.21
CA PHE A 526 16.78 -17.06 1.86
C PHE A 526 15.59 -16.86 0.92
N ASP A 527 14.37 -17.04 1.42
CA ASP A 527 13.13 -16.79 0.67
C ASP A 527 12.40 -15.58 1.29
N ARG A 528 12.54 -14.43 0.63
CA ARG A 528 11.91 -13.15 1.03
C ARG A 528 10.38 -13.19 1.01
N LYS A 529 9.75 -14.09 0.23
CA LYS A 529 8.29 -14.16 0.13
C LYS A 529 7.65 -14.94 1.27
N LYS A 530 8.37 -15.91 1.84
CA LYS A 530 7.88 -16.78 2.91
C LYS A 530 8.46 -16.45 4.29
N GLY A 531 9.41 -15.51 4.35
CA GLY A 531 10.02 -15.08 5.61
C GLY A 531 10.90 -16.17 6.24
N ARG A 532 11.52 -17.04 5.42
CA ARG A 532 12.30 -18.19 5.89
C ARG A 532 13.72 -18.16 5.34
N VAL A 533 14.68 -18.51 6.19
CA VAL A 533 16.10 -18.61 5.83
C VAL A 533 16.57 -20.04 6.06
N SER A 534 17.27 -20.63 5.09
CA SER A 534 17.94 -21.91 5.25
C SER A 534 19.35 -21.65 5.77
N LEU A 535 19.69 -22.29 6.88
CA LEU A 535 20.93 -22.11 7.61
C LEU A 535 21.76 -23.39 7.62
N GLY A 536 23.08 -23.23 7.56
CA GLY A 536 24.06 -24.31 7.69
C GLY A 536 24.97 -24.09 8.89
N LEU A 537 25.24 -25.17 9.62
CA LEU A 537 26.18 -25.21 10.75
C LEU A 537 27.49 -25.94 10.37
N LYS A 538 27.48 -26.66 9.24
CA LYS A 538 28.64 -27.39 8.68
C LYS A 538 29.80 -26.50 8.27
N GLN A 539 29.54 -25.35 7.66
CA GLN A 539 30.59 -24.50 7.07
C GLN A 539 31.46 -23.79 8.12
N THR A 540 31.03 -23.78 9.37
CA THR A 540 31.77 -23.24 10.51
C THR A 540 32.68 -24.27 11.18
N MET A 541 32.56 -25.55 10.83
CA MET A 541 33.38 -26.64 11.38
C MET A 541 34.53 -26.97 10.40
N PRO A 542 35.80 -27.01 10.84
CA PRO A 542 36.92 -27.32 9.97
C PRO A 542 36.76 -28.72 9.36
N GLU A 543 37.03 -28.86 8.05
CA GLU A 543 36.90 -30.13 7.36
C GLU A 543 37.95 -31.11 7.95
N PRO A 544 37.56 -32.32 8.40
CA PRO A 544 38.48 -33.26 9.04
C PRO A 544 39.74 -33.58 8.21
N TRP A 545 39.63 -33.50 6.87
CA TRP A 545 40.76 -33.68 5.95
C TRP A 545 41.83 -32.58 6.08
N GLU A 546 41.42 -31.32 6.25
CA GLU A 546 42.36 -30.20 6.41
C GLU A 546 43.12 -30.24 7.73
N VAL A 547 42.48 -30.78 8.78
CA VAL A 547 43.14 -31.02 10.08
C VAL A 547 44.15 -32.17 9.94
N PHE A 548 43.75 -33.26 9.29
CA PHE A 548 44.61 -34.43 9.09
C PHE A 548 45.88 -34.11 8.28
N VAL A 549 45.77 -33.34 7.18
CA VAL A 549 46.93 -32.92 6.36
C VAL A 549 47.88 -31.99 7.12
N LYS A 550 47.38 -31.23 8.12
CA LYS A 550 48.22 -30.39 8.98
C LYS A 550 48.92 -31.19 10.08
N GLU A 551 48.30 -32.23 10.59
CA GLU A 551 48.84 -33.04 11.70
C GLU A 551 49.79 -34.16 11.23
N TYR A 552 49.57 -34.75 10.04
CA TYR A 552 50.32 -35.90 9.55
C TYR A 552 51.06 -35.61 8.25
N LYS A 553 52.34 -36.02 8.18
CA LYS A 553 53.19 -35.91 6.98
C LYS A 553 53.50 -37.27 6.39
N VAL A 554 53.89 -37.28 5.12
CA VAL A 554 54.39 -38.48 4.44
C VAL A 554 55.60 -39.04 5.22
N GLY A 555 55.50 -40.29 5.66
CA GLY A 555 56.47 -40.98 6.52
C GLY A 555 56.02 -41.20 7.96
N ASP A 556 54.96 -40.53 8.42
CA ASP A 556 54.47 -40.68 9.80
C ASP A 556 53.73 -42.02 10.00
N ILE A 557 53.82 -42.53 11.23
CA ILE A 557 53.16 -43.76 11.67
C ILE A 557 51.84 -43.39 12.33
N ALA A 558 50.73 -43.94 11.82
CA ALA A 558 49.39 -43.72 12.33
C ALA A 558 48.73 -45.05 12.72
N GLU A 559 47.91 -45.03 13.76
CA GLU A 559 47.06 -46.16 14.12
C GLU A 559 45.71 -46.03 13.42
N GLY A 560 45.23 -47.09 12.80
CA GLY A 560 43.95 -47.08 12.12
C GLY A 560 43.18 -48.39 12.28
N THR A 561 41.87 -48.34 12.03
CA THR A 561 40.99 -49.52 12.13
C THR A 561 40.60 -49.99 10.74
N VAL A 562 40.70 -51.29 10.47
CA VAL A 562 40.30 -51.88 9.18
C VAL A 562 38.77 -51.81 9.04
N VAL A 563 38.26 -50.97 8.13
CA VAL A 563 36.81 -50.79 7.92
C VAL A 563 36.29 -51.71 6.81
N ASN A 564 37.11 -51.95 5.77
CA ASN A 564 36.71 -52.77 4.63
C ASN A 564 37.92 -53.44 3.97
N MET A 565 37.74 -54.62 3.38
CA MET A 565 38.79 -55.36 2.67
C MET A 565 38.28 -55.85 1.33
N LEU A 566 39.07 -55.64 0.28
CA LEU A 566 38.81 -56.11 -1.08
C LEU A 566 39.99 -56.99 -1.54
N ASP A 567 39.79 -57.78 -2.60
CA ASP A 567 40.82 -58.74 -3.08
C ASP A 567 42.17 -58.08 -3.45
N PHE A 568 42.20 -56.77 -3.73
CA PHE A 568 43.41 -56.02 -4.11
C PHE A 568 43.97 -55.10 -3.00
N GLY A 569 43.27 -54.95 -1.87
CA GLY A 569 43.74 -54.08 -0.78
C GLY A 569 42.77 -53.93 0.39
N ALA A 570 43.26 -53.37 1.49
CA ALA A 570 42.50 -53.10 2.72
C ALA A 570 42.32 -51.59 2.95
N PHE A 571 41.11 -51.18 3.33
CA PHE A 571 40.79 -49.81 3.73
C PHE A 571 40.86 -49.66 5.24
N ILE A 572 41.73 -48.76 5.67
CA ILE A 572 42.03 -48.50 7.07
C ILE A 572 41.63 -47.07 7.37
N ARG A 573 40.76 -46.89 8.36
CA ARG A 573 40.36 -45.57 8.84
C ARG A 573 41.36 -45.09 9.86
N LEU A 574 42.02 -43.99 9.55
CA LEU A 574 43.02 -43.36 10.42
C LEU A 574 42.37 -42.38 11.40
N ASP A 575 41.42 -41.57 10.90
CA ASP A 575 40.67 -40.60 11.70
C ASP A 575 39.24 -40.41 11.17
N VAL A 576 38.38 -39.68 11.88
CA VAL A 576 36.95 -39.52 11.60
C VAL A 576 36.73 -38.87 10.22
N GLY A 577 36.47 -39.70 9.21
CA GLY A 577 36.21 -39.26 7.83
C GLY A 577 37.43 -39.34 6.89
N VAL A 578 38.56 -39.89 7.36
CA VAL A 578 39.80 -40.07 6.59
C VAL A 578 40.11 -41.57 6.48
N ASP A 579 39.98 -42.11 5.26
CA ASP A 579 40.24 -43.52 4.96
C ASP A 579 41.49 -43.65 4.06
N GLY A 580 42.40 -44.57 4.40
CA GLY A 580 43.60 -44.90 3.63
C GLY A 580 43.58 -46.33 3.07
N LEU A 581 44.27 -46.55 1.97
CA LEU A 581 44.33 -47.83 1.27
C LEU A 581 45.71 -48.48 1.42
N VAL A 582 45.74 -49.74 1.87
CA VAL A 582 46.93 -50.60 1.83
C VAL A 582 46.77 -51.59 0.69
N HIS A 583 47.68 -51.57 -0.29
CA HIS A 583 47.71 -52.55 -1.37
C HIS A 583 48.19 -53.90 -0.84
N VAL A 584 47.70 -55.03 -1.37
CA VAL A 584 48.09 -56.39 -0.91
C VAL A 584 49.61 -56.63 -0.87
N SER A 585 50.36 -55.95 -1.76
CA SER A 585 51.82 -56.02 -1.84
C SER A 585 52.57 -55.27 -0.72
N GLN A 586 51.86 -54.50 0.11
CA GLN A 586 52.40 -53.63 1.17
C GLN A 586 51.97 -54.11 2.58
N ILE A 587 51.34 -55.29 2.68
CA ILE A 587 50.84 -55.87 3.94
C ILE A 587 51.88 -56.76 4.63
N SER A 588 52.75 -57.48 3.89
CA SER A 588 53.74 -58.42 4.46
C SER A 588 54.86 -58.75 3.46
N ASN A 589 56.02 -59.24 3.94
CA ASN A 589 57.20 -59.60 3.13
C ASN A 589 57.11 -60.93 2.36
N GLU A 590 56.00 -61.67 2.46
CA GLU A 590 55.73 -62.89 1.69
C GLU A 590 54.55 -62.66 0.73
N HIS A 591 54.47 -63.38 -0.38
CA HIS A 591 53.42 -63.19 -1.39
C HIS A 591 52.04 -63.61 -0.82
N VAL A 592 51.20 -62.62 -0.50
CA VAL A 592 49.84 -62.84 0.01
C VAL A 592 48.84 -62.66 -1.14
N ASN A 593 48.06 -63.72 -1.47
CA ASN A 593 47.04 -63.65 -2.52
C ASN A 593 45.71 -63.03 -2.04
N ARG A 594 45.44 -63.03 -0.72
CA ARG A 594 44.25 -62.41 -0.13
C ARG A 594 44.54 -61.73 1.22
N PRO A 595 44.15 -60.46 1.42
CA PRO A 595 44.41 -59.74 2.68
C PRO A 595 43.68 -60.33 3.90
N ALA A 596 42.65 -61.15 3.68
CA ALA A 596 41.89 -61.83 4.74
C ALA A 596 42.68 -62.94 5.47
N ASP A 597 43.83 -63.36 4.95
CA ASP A 597 44.65 -64.40 5.58
C ASP A 597 45.48 -63.86 6.78
N LYS A 598 45.60 -62.53 6.93
CA LYS A 598 46.36 -61.90 8.03
C LYS A 598 45.64 -60.80 8.80
N LEU A 599 44.54 -60.24 8.30
CA LEU A 599 43.85 -59.11 8.94
C LEU A 599 42.36 -59.41 9.11
N SER A 600 41.79 -58.98 10.25
CA SER A 600 40.35 -59.07 10.54
C SER A 600 39.64 -57.73 10.33
N LEU A 601 38.38 -57.77 9.86
CA LEU A 601 37.52 -56.57 9.80
C LEU A 601 37.33 -56.00 11.21
N GLY A 602 37.68 -54.73 11.42
CA GLY A 602 37.62 -54.04 12.72
C GLY A 602 38.89 -54.12 13.57
N GLU A 603 39.97 -54.72 13.06
CA GLU A 603 41.25 -54.79 13.76
C GLU A 603 41.98 -53.44 13.74
N LYS A 604 42.63 -53.10 14.86
CA LYS A 604 43.49 -51.91 14.96
C LYS A 604 44.89 -52.27 14.49
N VAL A 605 45.39 -51.53 13.53
CA VAL A 605 46.67 -51.78 12.87
C VAL A 605 47.49 -50.51 12.78
N THR A 606 48.79 -50.64 12.96
CA THR A 606 49.75 -49.55 12.84
C THR A 606 50.29 -49.51 11.42
N VAL A 607 50.20 -48.35 10.78
CA VAL A 607 50.48 -48.17 9.35
C VAL A 607 51.28 -46.90 9.12
N LYS A 608 52.20 -46.93 8.16
CA LYS A 608 53.00 -45.77 7.76
C LYS A 608 52.41 -45.12 6.53
N ILE A 609 52.35 -43.79 6.51
CA ILE A 609 51.81 -43.00 5.41
C ILE A 609 52.86 -42.89 4.30
N MET A 610 52.60 -43.50 3.15
CA MET A 610 53.53 -43.52 2.01
C MET A 610 53.34 -42.37 1.05
N ASP A 611 52.09 -41.99 0.81
CA ASP A 611 51.74 -40.95 -0.14
C ASP A 611 50.36 -40.37 0.23
N ILE A 612 50.26 -39.05 0.17
CA ILE A 612 49.02 -38.30 0.39
C ILE A 612 48.69 -37.59 -0.91
N LYS A 613 47.68 -38.08 -1.62
CA LYS A 613 47.18 -37.43 -2.83
C LYS A 613 45.99 -36.55 -2.46
N GLU A 614 46.26 -35.25 -2.26
CA GLU A 614 45.27 -34.25 -1.88
C GLU A 614 44.15 -34.12 -2.93
N ASP A 615 44.48 -34.18 -4.21
CA ASP A 615 43.52 -34.01 -5.32
C ASP A 615 42.44 -35.10 -5.39
N GLU A 616 42.77 -36.34 -4.99
CA GLU A 616 41.84 -37.47 -5.02
C GLU A 616 41.29 -37.84 -3.63
N ARG A 617 41.70 -37.13 -2.57
CA ARG A 617 41.43 -37.47 -1.16
C ARG A 617 41.73 -38.94 -0.85
N LYS A 618 42.91 -39.43 -1.26
CA LYS A 618 43.36 -40.81 -1.04
C LYS A 618 44.73 -40.83 -0.37
N ILE A 619 44.86 -41.67 0.65
CA ILE A 619 46.12 -41.91 1.35
C ILE A 619 46.57 -43.35 1.07
N SER A 620 47.82 -43.52 0.63
CA SER A 620 48.43 -44.84 0.45
C SER A 620 49.21 -45.19 1.71
N LEU A 621 48.92 -46.36 2.27
CA LEU A 621 49.47 -46.83 3.54
C LEU A 621 50.30 -48.11 3.34
N SER A 622 51.34 -48.31 4.15
CA SER A 622 52.14 -49.54 4.16
C SER A 622 52.35 -50.06 5.59
N MET A 623 52.18 -51.38 5.78
CA MET A 623 52.55 -52.08 7.03
C MET A 623 53.96 -52.67 6.96
N LYS A 624 54.50 -52.85 5.75
CA LYS A 624 55.80 -53.49 5.51
C LYS A 624 56.97 -52.63 6.00
N GLU A 625 56.96 -51.33 5.77
CA GLU A 625 58.06 -50.44 6.19
C GLU A 625 58.17 -50.33 7.71
N VAL A 626 57.06 -50.43 8.45
CA VAL A 626 57.08 -50.46 9.92
C VAL A 626 57.84 -51.69 10.43
N MET A 627 57.70 -52.84 9.76
CA MET A 627 58.44 -54.06 10.11
C MET A 627 59.93 -53.98 9.74
N GLU A 628 60.29 -53.28 8.66
CA GLU A 628 61.70 -53.07 8.27
C GLU A 628 62.43 -52.05 9.16
N ASP A 629 61.74 -51.02 9.65
CA ASP A 629 62.31 -50.04 10.58
C ASP A 629 62.58 -50.67 11.97
N VAL A 630 61.69 -51.57 12.45
CA VAL A 630 61.91 -52.35 13.69
C VAL A 630 63.07 -53.34 13.56
N ALA A 631 63.23 -53.99 12.40
CA ALA A 631 64.33 -54.92 12.15
C ALA A 631 65.71 -54.22 12.12
N LYS A 632 65.78 -52.96 11.65
CA LYS A 632 67.01 -52.15 11.69
C LYS A 632 67.37 -51.71 13.11
N GLU A 633 66.38 -51.39 13.94
CA GLU A 633 66.63 -51.07 15.37
C GLU A 633 67.13 -52.28 16.15
N ASP A 634 66.62 -53.49 15.88
CA ASP A 634 67.08 -54.72 16.53
C ASP A 634 68.51 -55.14 16.09
N GLU A 635 68.92 -54.90 14.84
CA GLU A 635 70.31 -55.10 14.41
C GLU A 635 71.28 -54.11 15.11
N ILE A 636 70.88 -52.84 15.26
CA ILE A 636 71.68 -51.81 15.98
C ILE A 636 71.74 -52.09 17.50
N ALA A 637 70.69 -52.69 18.08
CA ALA A 637 70.67 -53.07 19.50
C ALA A 637 71.51 -54.32 19.81
N THR A 638 71.76 -55.17 18.81
CA THR A 638 72.55 -56.41 18.99
C THR A 638 74.05 -56.15 18.87
N GLU A 639 74.50 -55.18 18.07
CA GLU A 639 75.92 -54.75 18.03
C GLU A 639 76.35 -53.94 19.27
N ASN A 640 75.44 -53.26 19.97
CA ASN A 640 75.76 -52.46 21.17
C ASN A 640 75.77 -53.25 22.49
N LYS A 641 75.58 -54.58 22.46
CA LYS A 641 75.56 -55.43 23.67
C LYS A 641 76.92 -56.07 24.05
N GLU A 642 77.98 -55.88 23.26
CA GLU A 642 79.33 -56.43 23.55
C GLU A 642 80.36 -55.43 24.12
N MET A 643 79.99 -54.17 24.38
CA MET A 643 80.88 -53.24 25.10
C MET A 643 80.14 -52.50 26.22
N ASP A 644 80.03 -53.15 27.38
CA ASP A 644 80.09 -52.45 28.67
C ASP A 644 80.40 -53.45 29.80
N VAL A 645 81.69 -53.76 29.99
CA VAL A 645 82.18 -54.28 31.27
C VAL A 645 82.54 -53.05 32.11
N THR A 646 81.63 -52.62 32.98
CA THR A 646 81.84 -51.48 33.85
C THR A 646 82.56 -51.90 35.14
N VAL A 647 83.45 -51.02 35.62
CA VAL A 647 84.34 -51.15 36.79
C VAL A 647 83.59 -51.32 38.14
N GLY A 648 82.27 -51.55 38.11
CA GLY A 648 81.41 -51.80 39.26
C GLY A 648 81.39 -53.25 39.77
N ASP A 649 81.82 -54.23 38.98
CA ASP A 649 81.77 -55.67 39.34
C ASP A 649 83.07 -56.22 39.98
N ILE A 650 84.07 -55.36 40.26
CA ILE A 650 85.35 -55.77 40.90
C ILE A 650 85.45 -55.35 42.39
N ILE A 651 84.46 -54.64 42.95
CA ILE A 651 84.47 -54.28 44.38
C ILE A 651 83.12 -54.61 45.01
N LYS A 652 82.79 -55.91 45.05
CA LYS A 652 81.92 -56.54 46.06
C LYS A 652 81.88 -58.07 45.88
N ASP A 653 83.06 -58.69 45.92
CA ASP A 653 83.22 -59.95 46.65
C ASP A 653 84.69 -60.08 47.06
N LYS A 654 84.86 -60.68 48.23
CA LYS A 654 86.12 -60.88 48.93
C LYS A 654 86.90 -62.04 48.33
#